data_AF-A0A9W8YPQ0-F1
#
_entry.id   AF-A0A9W8YPQ0-F1
#
_cell.length_a   1.000
_cell.length_b   1.000
_cell.length_c   1.000
_cell.angle_alpha   90.00
_cell.angle_beta   90.00
_cell.angle_gamma   90.00
#
_symmetry.space_group_name_H-M   'P 1'
#
loop_
_entity.id
_entity.type
_entity.pdbx_description
1 polymer ?
#
loop_
_entity_poly.entity_id
_entity_poly.type
_entity_poly.pdbx_seq_one_letter_code
_entity_poly.pdbx_strand_id
1 'polypeptide(L)'
;MEKFDYKPINLSENTIRILRLHSGKYYDEIKCELIEIPLDQEKIISYDALSYTWGDQPVQEPIVLDKKEALVTRNLDEALRCIRLDDKDKYLWVDALCINQTNDEEKSHQVARMRFIYQSAEETIIWLGPSNPDTVLLMEFATKLNKRGHEKDKYSWPSVWESMEREWNEINIGPGDPRLIGLQNMLNRTWFRRVWIIQEVAMANSAKFRCGQNFIPAKVFAMLPELMGESVDPHVQAVLDVIPGPFRRQSNSWWSRDRKLETLLAKFRSSESSDPRDFVYALLGMTSDFDDGSIISPNYKLSVEDMIQNVVWALLFNEVLDPSKYKLPTWNKEQFLDSLPNLYDTVLQWAISESQLPVLVRFEGCTREVGFRDRLPLHSLIEANPTSDVIEAFLTLANPNINELDKKGRTPLQLAMDQRQVSVVEVLLSHEHIDVNHIDRRGRTPLLSALSFDRFTNAQMLLQHKNVETSHFSGPDLELFREAASSKDFVAFEALRAMYCDANTSHPAGKKRREREALVRASAVGHLPAMRMLLNGRAPTDLRHLASEAPRKKGRYSKCLNVDGLELLLQNGALVDAVDHNGQTALMLAIEFHNPKVVELLLKHGADVNKKTARGTTAMCCGLYSADRSLADLLLKHGADLKCAANAIHNSELWTALKKHNLGLAKRLLDHGVDVDNRNCEGETFLSYIARMGKWDIFQFLLSAGAKLDHVAHNSLVPLLAFSFENNYYCHWQSMGPEATKVDQNIRWNPQAIMALSMCATNVQKKHYEAKTVISTIMTAEFPSILAILQSEDYMRDWKTLDIDLLQRVGRQVSHSRDLKYNSEITLGDFGNQRLLTLQSLLSYNANTEVRDTRGEALLWMAVCRAHRDVVKLFLEHGADVEVADKIYGMSPLWVAALLGFHDIILLLLEKGANMERRCLKAQTPLCVAAEKGCKEAVQVLLAHGADLFAKDGQGRVPLELARENGHQDVVRILSCT
;
A
#
# COMPACT_ATOMS: atom_id res chain seq x y z
N MET A 1 18.56 45.04 -57.67
CA MET A 1 19.66 44.15 -58.14
C MET A 1 19.05 42.98 -58.90
N GLU A 2 19.81 42.15 -59.63
CA GLU A 2 19.29 40.85 -60.05
C GLU A 2 18.97 40.00 -58.81
N LYS A 3 17.93 39.16 -58.87
CA LYS A 3 17.62 38.23 -57.78
C LYS A 3 18.69 37.13 -57.72
N PHE A 4 19.08 36.76 -56.51
CA PHE A 4 19.99 35.66 -56.28
C PHE A 4 19.38 34.33 -56.74
N ASP A 5 20.23 33.49 -57.33
CA ASP A 5 19.89 32.14 -57.74
C ASP A 5 21.07 31.21 -57.42
N TYR A 6 20.76 30.00 -56.96
CA TYR A 6 21.76 29.05 -56.49
C TYR A 6 22.49 28.37 -57.66
N LYS A 7 23.82 28.29 -57.58
CA LYS A 7 24.60 27.41 -58.46
C LYS A 7 24.56 25.98 -57.93
N PRO A 8 24.26 24.96 -58.75
CA PRO A 8 24.27 23.56 -58.29
C PRO A 8 25.62 23.14 -57.73
N ILE A 9 25.62 22.43 -56.60
CA ILE A 9 26.84 21.80 -56.03
C ILE A 9 27.02 20.38 -56.56
N ASN A 10 28.25 19.87 -56.47
CA ASN A 10 28.55 18.49 -56.82
C ASN A 10 28.08 17.53 -55.71
N LEU A 11 26.91 16.91 -55.92
CA LEU A 11 26.32 15.94 -54.98
C LEU A 11 27.07 14.60 -54.87
N SER A 12 28.03 14.34 -55.76
CA SER A 12 28.86 13.12 -55.71
C SER A 12 30.08 13.27 -54.78
N GLU A 13 30.40 14.49 -54.38
CA GLU A 13 31.53 14.80 -53.51
C GLU A 13 31.04 15.29 -52.13
N ASN A 14 31.89 15.25 -51.12
CA ASN A 14 31.57 15.77 -49.79
C ASN A 14 31.70 17.30 -49.74
N THR A 15 30.95 18.00 -50.61
CA THR A 15 31.02 19.46 -50.77
C THR A 15 29.91 20.18 -50.01
N ILE A 16 30.26 21.32 -49.41
CA ILE A 16 29.32 22.24 -48.76
C ILE A 16 29.57 23.67 -49.24
N ARG A 17 28.58 24.55 -49.07
CA ARG A 17 28.79 26.01 -49.20
C ARG A 17 29.04 26.61 -47.82
N ILE A 18 29.94 27.57 -47.76
CA ILE A 18 30.12 28.47 -46.62
C ILE A 18 29.88 29.91 -47.08
N LEU A 19 29.33 30.71 -46.17
CA LEU A 19 29.05 32.12 -46.34
C LEU A 19 30.26 32.94 -45.89
N ARG A 20 30.89 33.68 -46.80
CA ARG A 20 31.81 34.75 -46.45
C ARG A 20 31.01 36.03 -46.20
N LEU A 21 30.81 36.37 -44.95
CA LEU A 21 30.18 37.61 -44.50
C LEU A 21 31.22 38.73 -44.50
N HIS A 22 31.03 39.76 -45.31
CA HIS A 22 31.97 40.88 -45.37
C HIS A 22 31.94 41.75 -44.12
N SER A 23 33.10 42.32 -43.78
CA SER A 23 33.23 43.31 -42.72
C SER A 23 32.35 44.54 -42.93
N GLY A 24 31.89 45.15 -41.83
CA GLY A 24 31.07 46.37 -41.86
C GLY A 24 30.38 46.67 -40.53
N LYS A 25 29.99 47.92 -40.32
CA LYS A 25 29.34 48.37 -39.08
C LYS A 25 27.90 47.89 -39.00
N TYR A 26 27.30 47.85 -37.81
CA TYR A 26 25.93 47.33 -37.59
C TYR A 26 24.85 47.81 -38.60
N TYR A 27 24.83 49.10 -38.95
CA TYR A 27 23.83 49.70 -39.84
C TYR A 27 24.17 49.61 -41.33
N ASP A 28 25.37 49.15 -41.69
CA ASP A 28 25.77 49.03 -43.09
C ASP A 28 24.98 47.90 -43.77
N GLU A 29 24.82 47.98 -45.08
CA GLU A 29 24.23 46.91 -45.91
C GLU A 29 25.00 45.59 -45.70
N ILE A 30 24.30 44.47 -45.56
CA ILE A 30 24.93 43.15 -45.42
C ILE A 30 25.35 42.66 -46.80
N LYS A 31 26.65 42.37 -46.94
CA LYS A 31 27.25 41.83 -48.17
C LYS A 31 27.90 40.50 -47.86
N CYS A 32 27.63 39.50 -48.69
CA CYS A 32 28.09 38.14 -48.52
C CYS A 32 28.47 37.48 -49.87
N GLU A 33 29.34 36.48 -49.81
CA GLU A 33 29.68 35.60 -50.94
C GLU A 33 29.51 34.12 -50.51
N LEU A 34 29.04 33.25 -51.41
CA LEU A 34 29.04 31.81 -51.18
C LEU A 34 30.30 31.17 -51.77
N ILE A 35 30.94 30.32 -50.97
CA ILE A 35 32.16 29.60 -51.36
C ILE A 35 31.94 28.11 -51.17
N GLU A 36 32.19 27.33 -52.22
CA GLU A 36 32.15 25.87 -52.17
C GLU A 36 33.45 25.33 -51.61
N ILE A 37 33.36 24.44 -50.61
CA ILE A 37 34.51 23.79 -49.98
C ILE A 37 34.26 22.28 -49.80
N PRO A 38 35.32 21.45 -49.90
CA PRO A 38 35.25 20.04 -49.53
C PRO A 38 35.35 19.87 -48.01
N LEU A 39 34.57 18.93 -47.45
CA LEU A 39 34.52 18.66 -46.01
C LEU A 39 35.63 17.72 -45.50
N ASP A 40 36.26 16.93 -46.40
CA ASP A 40 37.16 15.81 -46.06
C ASP A 40 38.66 16.12 -46.22
N GLN A 41 39.06 17.35 -46.59
CA GLN A 41 40.46 17.67 -46.91
C GLN A 41 41.21 18.29 -45.71
N GLU A 42 42.51 18.03 -45.56
CA GLU A 42 43.32 18.51 -44.41
C GLU A 42 43.48 20.04 -44.30
N LYS A 43 43.06 20.82 -45.31
CA LYS A 43 43.14 22.29 -45.33
C LYS A 43 41.79 22.91 -45.67
N ILE A 44 40.87 22.85 -44.72
CA ILE A 44 39.55 23.49 -44.82
C ILE A 44 39.68 24.97 -44.45
N ILE A 45 38.97 25.85 -45.16
CA ILE A 45 38.74 27.23 -44.71
C ILE A 45 37.99 27.13 -43.39
N SER A 46 38.62 27.54 -42.29
CA SER A 46 37.97 27.60 -40.98
C SER A 46 36.70 28.45 -41.02
N TYR A 47 35.62 27.94 -40.41
CA TYR A 47 34.32 28.60 -40.34
C TYR A 47 33.64 28.35 -38.99
N ASP A 48 32.78 29.29 -38.60
CA ASP A 48 31.82 29.10 -37.50
C ASP A 48 30.48 28.60 -38.06
N ALA A 49 29.69 27.85 -37.29
CA ALA A 49 28.33 27.48 -37.67
C ALA A 49 27.29 28.31 -36.92
N LEU A 50 26.24 28.78 -37.60
CA LEU A 50 25.16 29.56 -36.97
C LEU A 50 23.93 28.68 -36.69
N SER A 51 23.63 28.49 -35.42
CA SER A 51 22.39 27.88 -34.93
C SER A 51 21.41 28.97 -34.51
N TYR A 52 20.20 28.98 -35.11
CA TYR A 52 19.17 30.00 -34.85
C TYR A 52 17.77 29.46 -35.17
N THR A 53 16.74 30.25 -34.86
CA THR A 53 15.35 29.97 -35.29
C THR A 53 14.94 30.89 -36.43
N TRP A 54 14.20 30.37 -37.41
CA TRP A 54 13.82 31.16 -38.58
C TRP A 54 12.85 32.30 -38.21
N GLY A 55 12.04 32.12 -37.16
CA GLY A 55 11.06 33.08 -36.64
C GLY A 55 9.70 32.98 -37.33
N ASP A 56 8.62 33.40 -36.65
CA ASP A 56 7.23 33.30 -37.15
C ASP A 56 6.82 34.46 -38.08
N GLN A 57 7.71 35.41 -38.34
CA GLN A 57 7.38 36.66 -39.03
C GLN A 57 7.71 36.57 -40.53
N PRO A 58 6.76 36.86 -41.44
CA PRO A 58 6.97 36.83 -42.89
C PRO A 58 7.81 38.02 -43.40
N VAL A 59 8.32 38.86 -42.50
CA VAL A 59 9.12 40.04 -42.86
C VAL A 59 10.49 39.58 -43.32
N GLN A 60 10.78 39.85 -44.59
CA GLN A 60 12.05 39.55 -45.22
C GLN A 60 12.87 40.83 -45.37
N GLU A 61 14.14 40.76 -44.99
CA GLU A 61 15.12 41.82 -45.12
C GLU A 61 16.04 41.53 -46.33
N PRO A 62 16.36 42.52 -47.16
CA PRO A 62 17.26 42.34 -48.29
C PRO A 62 18.73 42.35 -47.85
N ILE A 63 19.49 41.40 -48.41
CA ILE A 63 20.95 41.36 -48.31
C ILE A 63 21.57 41.23 -49.71
N VAL A 64 22.85 41.55 -49.83
CA VAL A 64 23.61 41.35 -51.06
C VAL A 64 24.37 40.02 -50.95
N LEU A 65 24.00 39.03 -51.75
CA LEU A 65 24.63 37.72 -51.84
C LEU A 65 25.18 37.50 -53.26
N ASP A 66 26.49 37.26 -53.40
CA ASP A 66 27.17 37.13 -54.70
C ASP A 66 26.85 38.28 -55.68
N LYS A 67 26.82 39.51 -55.15
CA LYS A 67 26.46 40.76 -55.88
C LYS A 67 25.02 40.78 -56.42
N LYS A 68 24.16 39.89 -55.94
CA LYS A 68 22.72 39.83 -56.24
C LYS A 68 21.92 40.06 -54.97
N GLU A 69 20.64 40.37 -55.13
CA GLU A 69 19.73 40.58 -54.00
C GLU A 69 19.16 39.25 -53.52
N ALA A 70 19.32 38.94 -52.24
CA ALA A 70 18.72 37.80 -51.58
C ALA A 70 17.86 38.29 -50.40
N LEU A 71 16.82 37.52 -50.07
CA LEU A 71 15.89 37.85 -48.99
C LEU A 71 16.10 36.87 -47.83
N VAL A 72 16.27 37.40 -46.62
CA VAL A 72 16.43 36.62 -45.38
C VAL A 72 15.39 37.01 -44.35
N THR A 73 15.10 36.15 -43.38
CA THR A 73 14.20 36.53 -42.29
C THR A 73 14.83 37.65 -41.46
N ARG A 74 14.00 38.49 -40.85
CA ARG A 74 14.48 39.53 -39.94
C ARG A 74 15.37 39.00 -38.83
N ASN A 75 15.09 37.81 -38.29
CA ASN A 75 15.92 37.22 -37.23
C ASN A 75 17.33 36.85 -37.76
N LEU A 76 17.43 36.40 -39.02
CA LEU A 76 18.72 36.11 -39.64
C LEU A 76 19.49 37.38 -39.96
N ASP A 77 18.83 38.44 -40.46
CA ASP A 77 19.45 39.76 -40.65
C ASP A 77 20.04 40.28 -39.33
N GLU A 78 19.25 40.29 -38.25
CA GLU A 78 19.71 40.73 -36.93
C GLU A 78 20.88 39.88 -36.40
N ALA A 79 20.84 38.55 -36.61
CA ALA A 79 21.94 37.66 -36.25
C ALA A 79 23.22 37.99 -37.04
N LEU A 80 23.13 38.14 -38.36
CA LEU A 80 24.26 38.48 -39.23
C LEU A 80 24.86 39.84 -38.86
N ARG A 81 24.04 40.85 -38.56
CA ARG A 81 24.53 42.18 -38.09
C ARG A 81 25.28 42.10 -36.78
N CYS A 82 24.84 41.25 -35.84
CA CYS A 82 25.53 41.06 -34.56
C CYS A 82 26.80 40.23 -34.72
N ILE A 83 26.83 39.28 -35.66
CA ILE A 83 27.97 38.38 -35.92
C ILE A 83 29.04 39.01 -36.79
N ARG A 84 28.66 39.94 -37.67
CA ARG A 84 29.57 40.72 -38.51
C ARG A 84 30.61 41.44 -37.68
N LEU A 85 31.85 41.44 -38.17
CA LEU A 85 32.96 42.16 -37.58
C LEU A 85 33.21 43.46 -38.37
N ASP A 86 33.73 44.48 -37.71
CA ASP A 86 33.91 45.80 -38.33
C ASP A 86 35.11 45.83 -39.30
N ASP A 87 36.13 45.00 -39.07
CA ASP A 87 37.46 45.11 -39.68
C ASP A 87 37.91 43.90 -40.50
N LYS A 88 37.23 42.75 -40.37
CA LYS A 88 37.55 41.54 -41.12
C LYS A 88 36.33 40.73 -41.53
N ASP A 89 36.46 40.03 -42.64
CA ASP A 89 35.41 39.11 -43.10
C ASP A 89 35.31 37.91 -42.18
N LYS A 90 34.11 37.33 -42.10
CA LYS A 90 33.82 36.17 -41.27
C LYS A 90 33.24 35.04 -42.11
N TYR A 91 33.73 33.82 -41.93
CA TYR A 91 33.25 32.64 -42.63
C TYR A 91 32.26 31.90 -41.73
N LEU A 92 31.05 31.68 -42.24
CA LEU A 92 29.92 31.11 -41.52
C LEU A 92 29.28 29.98 -42.33
N TRP A 93 28.84 28.93 -41.67
CA TRP A 93 27.82 28.05 -42.22
C TRP A 93 26.44 28.44 -41.69
N VAL A 94 25.50 28.69 -42.59
CA VAL A 94 24.13 29.14 -42.29
C VAL A 94 23.15 28.34 -43.15
N ASP A 95 22.33 27.50 -42.53
CA ASP A 95 21.41 26.57 -43.20
C ASP A 95 20.57 27.23 -44.32
N ALA A 96 19.97 28.39 -44.05
CA ALA A 96 19.07 29.10 -44.96
C ALA A 96 19.75 29.72 -46.18
N LEU A 97 21.08 29.91 -46.13
CA LEU A 97 21.87 30.53 -47.20
C LEU A 97 22.84 29.57 -47.88
N CYS A 98 23.33 28.57 -47.16
CA CYS A 98 24.33 27.63 -47.68
C CYS A 98 23.66 26.45 -48.39
N ILE A 99 22.42 26.11 -48.03
CA ILE A 99 21.63 25.04 -48.64
C ILE A 99 20.60 25.67 -49.58
N ASN A 100 20.51 25.15 -50.80
CA ASN A 100 19.44 25.50 -51.71
C ASN A 100 18.12 24.86 -51.22
N GLN A 101 17.33 25.65 -50.50
CA GLN A 101 16.08 25.21 -49.87
C GLN A 101 14.98 24.78 -50.87
N THR A 102 15.14 25.07 -52.17
CA THR A 102 14.16 24.71 -53.21
C THR A 102 14.51 23.43 -53.96
N ASN A 103 15.69 22.84 -53.70
CA ASN A 103 16.14 21.60 -54.32
C ASN A 103 16.16 20.46 -53.28
N ASP A 104 15.21 19.53 -53.39
CA ASP A 104 15.07 18.41 -52.43
C ASP A 104 16.26 17.46 -52.41
N GLU A 105 16.94 17.24 -53.54
CA GLU A 105 18.12 16.38 -53.61
C GLU A 105 19.30 17.02 -52.88
N GLU A 106 19.52 18.31 -53.11
CA GLU A 106 20.56 19.07 -52.42
C GLU A 106 20.25 19.18 -50.92
N LYS A 107 19.01 19.49 -50.56
CA LYS A 107 18.56 19.56 -49.17
C LYS A 107 18.80 18.24 -48.44
N SER A 108 18.38 17.12 -49.03
CA SER A 108 18.59 15.78 -48.46
C SER A 108 20.09 15.47 -48.28
N HIS A 109 20.89 15.80 -49.29
CA HIS A 109 22.34 15.62 -49.30
C HIS A 109 23.05 16.45 -48.21
N GLN A 110 22.64 17.70 -48.00
CA GLN A 110 23.22 18.60 -46.99
C GLN A 110 22.75 18.25 -45.57
N VAL A 111 21.48 17.91 -45.38
CA VAL A 111 20.92 17.46 -44.09
C VAL A 111 21.64 16.20 -43.59
N ALA A 112 21.88 15.22 -44.47
CA ALA A 112 22.64 14.02 -44.13
C ALA A 112 24.06 14.31 -43.63
N ARG A 113 24.62 15.48 -43.98
CA ARG A 113 25.97 15.91 -43.60
C ARG A 113 26.02 16.87 -42.42
N MET A 114 24.88 17.35 -41.91
CA MET A 114 24.84 18.32 -40.80
C MET A 114 25.69 17.89 -39.62
N ARG A 115 25.72 16.58 -39.30
CA ARG A 115 26.60 16.01 -38.28
C ARG A 115 28.06 16.45 -38.47
N PHE A 116 28.60 16.23 -39.65
CA PHE A 116 30.00 16.52 -39.96
C PHE A 116 30.26 18.03 -40.08
N ILE A 117 29.29 18.80 -40.58
CA ILE A 117 29.39 20.26 -40.67
C ILE A 117 29.60 20.87 -39.27
N TYR A 118 28.73 20.52 -38.31
CA TYR A 118 28.84 21.05 -36.94
C TYR A 118 30.04 20.49 -36.16
N GLN A 119 30.48 19.27 -36.48
CA GLN A 119 31.72 18.71 -35.92
C GLN A 119 32.97 19.43 -36.46
N SER A 120 32.97 19.85 -37.72
CA SER A 120 34.12 20.52 -38.35
C SER A 120 34.18 22.03 -38.11
N ALA A 121 33.07 22.65 -37.69
CA ALA A 121 33.04 24.07 -37.33
C ALA A 121 33.96 24.37 -36.13
N GLU A 122 34.68 25.51 -36.19
CA GLU A 122 35.52 25.95 -35.06
C GLU A 122 34.67 26.27 -33.83
N GLU A 123 33.58 27.00 -34.05
CA GLU A 123 32.63 27.35 -33.01
C GLU A 123 31.21 27.38 -33.55
N THR A 124 30.27 26.85 -32.77
CA THR A 124 28.84 26.97 -33.05
C THR A 124 28.27 28.18 -32.30
N ILE A 125 27.80 29.16 -33.05
CA ILE A 125 27.16 30.38 -32.54
C ILE A 125 25.68 30.10 -32.39
N ILE A 126 25.19 30.08 -31.15
CA ILE A 126 23.78 29.91 -30.84
C ILE A 126 23.15 31.30 -30.70
N TRP A 127 22.42 31.73 -31.73
CA TRP A 127 21.69 33.00 -31.72
C TRP A 127 20.31 32.81 -31.10
N LEU A 128 20.12 33.43 -29.93
CA LEU A 128 18.84 33.39 -29.24
C LEU A 128 17.91 34.54 -29.65
N GLY A 129 18.37 35.56 -30.36
CA GLY A 129 17.57 36.75 -30.69
C GLY A 129 18.04 38.03 -29.99
N PRO A 130 17.31 39.14 -30.13
CA PRO A 130 17.68 40.44 -29.56
C PRO A 130 17.73 40.40 -28.03
N SER A 131 18.51 41.32 -27.48
CA SER A 131 18.67 41.52 -26.04
C SER A 131 17.65 42.49 -25.49
N ASN A 132 17.17 42.23 -24.28
CA ASN A 132 16.46 43.17 -23.41
C ASN A 132 17.30 43.47 -22.15
N PRO A 133 16.94 44.48 -21.32
CA PRO A 133 17.73 44.86 -20.15
C PRO A 133 18.08 43.68 -19.21
N ASP A 134 17.11 42.79 -18.97
CA ASP A 134 17.25 41.62 -18.10
C ASP A 134 18.28 40.61 -18.65
N THR A 135 18.20 40.30 -19.94
CA THR A 135 19.16 39.41 -20.61
C THR A 135 20.56 40.03 -20.72
N VAL A 136 20.67 41.36 -20.86
CA VAL A 136 21.98 42.06 -20.81
C VAL A 136 22.62 41.88 -19.44
N LEU A 137 21.86 42.12 -18.36
CA LEU A 137 22.34 41.94 -16.99
C LEU A 137 22.81 40.49 -16.73
N LEU A 138 22.04 39.50 -17.19
CA LEU A 138 22.44 38.10 -17.10
C LEU A 138 23.73 37.82 -17.88
N MET A 139 23.82 38.28 -19.13
CA MET A 139 24.99 38.05 -19.99
C MET A 139 26.26 38.71 -19.43
N GLU A 140 26.16 39.94 -18.91
CA GLU A 140 27.26 40.61 -18.22
C GLU A 140 27.71 39.83 -16.98
N PHE A 141 26.74 39.34 -16.21
CA PHE A 141 27.01 38.51 -15.04
C PHE A 141 27.73 37.21 -15.42
N ALA A 142 27.20 36.46 -16.39
CA ALA A 142 27.79 35.23 -16.88
C ALA A 142 29.17 35.44 -17.52
N THR A 143 29.41 36.61 -18.13
CA THR A 143 30.73 36.99 -18.66
C THR A 143 31.74 37.21 -17.53
N LYS A 144 31.34 37.89 -16.43
CA LYS A 144 32.17 38.05 -15.24
C LYS A 144 32.49 36.69 -14.61
N LEU A 145 31.50 35.80 -14.54
CA LEU A 145 31.66 34.42 -14.07
C LEU A 145 32.69 33.65 -14.91
N ASN A 146 32.59 33.72 -16.24
CA ASN A 146 33.54 33.07 -17.14
C ASN A 146 34.99 33.58 -16.96
N LYS A 147 35.18 34.90 -16.84
CA LYS A 147 36.50 35.51 -16.65
C LYS A 147 37.18 35.02 -15.37
N ARG A 148 36.43 35.02 -14.25
CA ARG A 148 36.92 34.51 -12.96
C ARG A 148 37.24 33.02 -12.98
N GLY A 149 36.45 32.22 -13.71
CA GLY A 149 36.72 30.80 -13.91
C GLY A 149 38.06 30.55 -14.60
N HIS A 150 38.37 31.33 -15.64
CA HIS A 150 39.64 31.24 -16.37
C HIS A 150 40.86 31.66 -15.54
N GLU A 151 40.73 32.67 -14.67
CA GLU A 151 41.79 33.06 -13.72
C GLU A 151 42.12 31.92 -12.72
N LYS A 152 41.20 30.97 -12.53
CA LYS A 152 41.29 29.84 -11.61
C LYS A 152 41.39 28.47 -12.31
N ASP A 153 41.73 28.40 -13.61
CA ASP A 153 41.86 27.17 -14.42
C ASP A 153 42.84 26.09 -13.84
N LYS A 154 43.47 26.35 -12.69
CA LYS A 154 44.20 25.37 -11.86
C LYS A 154 43.31 24.51 -10.94
N TYR A 155 42.03 24.82 -10.77
CA TYR A 155 41.15 24.12 -9.83
C TYR A 155 39.88 23.56 -10.50
N SER A 156 39.28 22.53 -9.87
CA SER A 156 38.01 21.96 -10.35
C SER A 156 36.87 22.98 -10.23
N TRP A 157 35.96 23.04 -11.20
CA TRP A 157 34.80 23.96 -11.18
C TRP A 157 34.01 24.01 -9.85
N PRO A 158 33.84 22.91 -9.09
CA PRO A 158 33.26 22.94 -7.73
C PRO A 158 33.97 23.87 -6.72
N SER A 159 35.27 24.14 -6.90
CA SER A 159 36.02 25.06 -6.04
C SER A 159 35.93 26.53 -6.48
N VAL A 160 35.78 26.77 -7.80
CA VAL A 160 35.41 28.09 -8.32
C VAL A 160 34.04 28.48 -7.77
N TRP A 161 33.15 27.49 -7.66
CA TRP A 161 31.81 27.57 -7.08
C TRP A 161 31.78 27.97 -5.61
N GLU A 162 32.41 27.23 -4.67
CA GLU A 162 32.41 27.57 -3.24
C GLU A 162 32.92 28.99 -2.94
N SER A 163 33.89 29.44 -3.74
CA SER A 163 34.44 30.79 -3.60
C SER A 163 33.48 31.88 -4.08
N MET A 164 32.60 31.58 -5.04
CA MET A 164 31.63 32.53 -5.59
C MET A 164 30.30 32.49 -4.85
N GLU A 165 29.92 31.33 -4.31
CA GLU A 165 28.74 31.13 -3.46
C GLU A 165 28.77 32.04 -2.22
N ARG A 166 29.95 32.31 -1.64
CA ARG A 166 30.10 33.26 -0.52
C ARG A 166 29.78 34.71 -0.88
N GLU A 167 30.18 35.17 -2.06
CA GLU A 167 29.85 36.51 -2.56
C GLU A 167 28.40 36.57 -3.11
N TRP A 168 27.92 35.44 -3.63
CA TRP A 168 26.56 35.26 -4.13
C TRP A 168 25.52 35.33 -3.00
N ASN A 169 25.83 34.74 -1.85
CA ASN A 169 24.99 34.80 -0.64
C ASN A 169 24.90 36.23 -0.04
N GLU A 170 25.75 37.17 -0.46
CA GLU A 170 25.62 38.59 -0.12
C GLU A 170 24.65 39.35 -1.06
N ILE A 171 24.32 38.76 -2.22
CA ILE A 171 23.38 39.34 -3.20
C ILE A 171 22.06 38.59 -3.07
N ASN A 172 21.06 39.21 -2.43
CA ASN A 172 19.76 38.60 -2.18
C ASN A 172 18.97 38.38 -3.49
N ILE A 173 19.08 37.19 -4.10
CA ILE A 173 18.30 36.80 -5.28
C ILE A 173 16.95 36.29 -4.81
N GLY A 174 16.01 37.22 -4.70
CA GLY A 174 14.61 36.92 -4.46
C GLY A 174 13.85 36.67 -5.77
N PRO A 175 12.61 36.15 -5.69
CA PRO A 175 11.71 36.15 -6.83
C PRO A 175 11.55 37.59 -7.38
N GLY A 176 11.86 37.78 -8.66
CA GLY A 176 11.85 39.08 -9.32
C GLY A 176 13.23 39.69 -9.64
N ASP A 177 14.34 38.99 -9.35
CA ASP A 177 15.66 39.44 -9.79
C ASP A 177 15.73 39.52 -11.34
N PRO A 178 16.15 40.66 -11.92
CA PRO A 178 16.25 40.83 -13.38
C PRO A 178 17.10 39.78 -14.07
N ARG A 179 18.15 39.24 -13.43
CA ARG A 179 19.00 38.20 -14.03
C ARG A 179 18.25 36.87 -14.13
N LEU A 180 17.46 36.55 -13.12
CA LEU A 180 16.62 35.35 -13.07
C LEU A 180 15.54 35.42 -14.15
N ILE A 181 14.87 36.56 -14.25
CA ILE A 181 13.90 36.87 -15.32
C ILE A 181 14.59 36.77 -16.68
N GLY A 182 15.81 37.31 -16.81
CA GLY A 182 16.64 37.20 -18.01
C GLY A 182 16.92 35.75 -18.40
N LEU A 183 17.22 34.87 -17.43
CA LEU A 183 17.51 33.47 -17.67
C LEU A 183 16.25 32.74 -18.13
N GLN A 184 15.14 32.92 -17.42
CA GLN A 184 13.83 32.36 -17.79
C GLN A 184 13.41 32.82 -19.19
N ASN A 185 13.60 34.10 -19.51
CA ASN A 185 13.32 34.67 -20.84
C ASN A 185 14.20 34.06 -21.94
N MET A 186 15.41 33.61 -21.63
CA MET A 186 16.29 32.93 -22.60
C MET A 186 15.92 31.46 -22.75
N LEU A 187 15.65 30.74 -21.65
CA LEU A 187 15.25 29.33 -21.67
C LEU A 187 13.89 29.10 -22.32
N ASN A 188 12.97 30.07 -22.23
CA ASN A 188 11.65 30.01 -22.84
C ASN A 188 11.62 30.34 -24.34
N ARG A 189 12.76 30.65 -24.96
CA ARG A 189 12.81 30.98 -26.40
C ARG A 189 12.58 29.72 -27.24
N THR A 190 11.94 29.91 -28.39
CA THR A 190 11.60 28.83 -29.35
C THR A 190 12.80 28.02 -29.80
N TRP A 191 14.01 28.57 -29.69
CA TRP A 191 15.25 27.85 -29.98
C TRP A 191 15.37 26.55 -29.19
N PHE A 192 15.00 26.52 -27.89
CA PHE A 192 15.08 25.31 -27.08
C PHE A 192 14.08 24.22 -27.44
N ARG A 193 13.09 24.51 -28.30
CA ARG A 193 12.06 23.57 -28.70
C ARG A 193 12.29 22.96 -30.08
N ARG A 194 13.04 23.62 -30.96
CA ARG A 194 13.22 23.18 -32.35
C ARG A 194 14.03 21.87 -32.39
N VAL A 195 13.62 20.85 -33.14
CA VAL A 195 14.35 19.57 -33.15
C VAL A 195 15.77 19.68 -33.71
N TRP A 196 15.98 20.44 -34.79
CA TRP A 196 17.27 20.51 -35.48
C TRP A 196 18.40 21.00 -34.59
N ILE A 197 18.13 21.95 -33.68
CA ILE A 197 19.13 22.54 -32.77
C ILE A 197 19.83 21.49 -31.91
N ILE A 198 19.15 20.38 -31.62
CA ILE A 198 19.68 19.31 -30.77
C ILE A 198 20.91 18.72 -31.45
N GLN A 199 20.82 18.43 -32.74
CA GLN A 199 21.95 17.92 -33.52
C GLN A 199 23.07 18.97 -33.63
N GLU A 200 22.71 20.23 -33.86
CA GLU A 200 23.66 21.35 -34.00
C GLU A 200 24.56 21.48 -32.77
N VAL A 201 23.96 21.48 -31.57
CA VAL A 201 24.74 21.62 -30.33
C VAL A 201 25.36 20.31 -29.84
N ALA A 202 24.70 19.17 -30.07
CA ALA A 202 25.25 17.88 -29.70
C ALA A 202 26.49 17.54 -30.54
N MET A 203 26.57 18.00 -31.79
CA MET A 203 27.70 17.75 -32.67
C MET A 203 28.79 18.82 -32.61
N ALA A 204 28.48 20.01 -32.08
CA ALA A 204 29.45 21.06 -31.86
C ALA A 204 30.61 20.62 -30.94
N ASN A 205 31.84 20.95 -31.34
CA ASN A 205 33.04 20.82 -30.49
C ASN A 205 33.13 21.95 -29.45
N SER A 206 32.80 23.17 -29.88
CA SER A 206 32.70 24.38 -29.06
C SER A 206 31.44 25.14 -29.43
N ALA A 207 30.83 25.81 -28.45
CA ALA A 207 29.66 26.64 -28.69
C ALA A 207 29.62 27.87 -27.78
N LYS A 208 28.95 28.93 -28.26
CA LYS A 208 28.64 30.14 -27.49
C LYS A 208 27.20 30.57 -27.70
N PHE A 209 26.56 30.99 -26.63
CA PHE A 209 25.25 31.63 -26.68
C PHE A 209 25.41 33.11 -26.95
N ARG A 210 24.59 33.63 -27.85
CA ARG A 210 24.56 35.04 -28.23
C ARG A 210 23.15 35.61 -28.12
N CYS A 211 23.05 36.79 -27.53
CA CYS A 211 21.80 37.54 -27.41
C CYS A 211 22.12 39.03 -27.62
N GLY A 212 21.66 39.57 -28.74
CA GLY A 212 22.14 40.86 -29.23
C GLY A 212 23.67 40.84 -29.44
N GLN A 213 24.35 41.90 -29.02
CA GLN A 213 25.81 42.00 -29.16
C GLN A 213 26.58 41.14 -28.14
N ASN A 214 25.93 40.76 -27.02
CA ASN A 214 26.54 40.03 -25.91
C ASN A 214 26.58 38.52 -26.17
N PHE A 215 27.65 37.87 -25.71
CA PHE A 215 27.81 36.42 -25.83
C PHE A 215 28.48 35.82 -24.59
N ILE A 216 28.22 34.54 -24.35
CA ILE A 216 28.85 33.73 -23.30
C ILE A 216 29.14 32.31 -23.79
N PRO A 217 30.20 31.65 -23.30
CA PRO A 217 30.48 30.26 -23.66
C PRO A 217 29.34 29.33 -23.23
N ALA A 218 29.05 28.32 -24.06
CA ALA A 218 27.95 27.40 -23.79
C ALA A 218 28.13 26.58 -22.51
N LYS A 219 29.40 26.27 -22.15
CA LYS A 219 29.75 25.65 -20.86
C LYS A 219 29.24 26.45 -19.66
N VAL A 220 29.23 27.78 -19.75
CA VAL A 220 28.78 28.67 -18.66
C VAL A 220 27.27 28.76 -18.68
N PHE A 221 26.68 28.97 -19.85
CA PHE A 221 25.22 29.06 -19.98
C PHE A 221 24.52 27.80 -19.48
N ALA A 222 25.01 26.61 -19.84
CA ALA A 222 24.41 25.34 -19.44
C ALA A 222 24.30 25.20 -17.92
N MET A 223 25.24 25.77 -17.16
CA MET A 223 25.25 25.70 -15.69
C MET A 223 24.31 26.72 -15.04
N LEU A 224 24.07 27.88 -15.67
CA LEU A 224 23.34 28.99 -15.05
C LEU A 224 22.05 28.59 -14.33
N PRO A 225 21.19 27.69 -14.84
CA PRO A 225 19.98 27.32 -14.11
C PRO A 225 20.24 26.62 -12.79
N GLU A 226 21.17 25.66 -12.76
CA GLU A 226 21.60 25.01 -11.51
C GLU A 226 22.24 26.03 -10.56
N LEU A 227 23.09 26.92 -11.09
CA LEU A 227 23.77 27.95 -10.30
C LEU A 227 22.80 28.97 -9.68
N MET A 228 21.68 29.23 -10.35
CA MET A 228 20.68 30.21 -9.93
C MET A 228 19.51 29.57 -9.16
N GLY A 229 19.54 28.25 -8.94
CA GLY A 229 18.48 27.52 -8.25
C GLY A 229 17.17 27.46 -9.02
N GLU A 230 17.23 27.61 -10.35
CA GLU A 230 16.05 27.61 -11.23
C GLU A 230 15.67 26.20 -11.65
N SER A 231 14.39 25.87 -11.48
CA SER A 231 13.84 24.62 -12.03
C SER A 231 13.65 24.75 -13.53
N VAL A 232 14.34 23.91 -14.30
CA VAL A 232 14.25 23.89 -15.77
C VAL A 232 13.25 22.83 -16.22
N ASP A 233 12.50 23.13 -17.29
CA ASP A 233 11.66 22.14 -17.97
C ASP A 233 12.49 20.89 -18.37
N PRO A 234 11.99 19.66 -18.18
CA PRO A 234 12.76 18.45 -18.44
C PRO A 234 13.30 18.32 -19.88
N HIS A 235 12.56 18.83 -20.87
CA HIS A 235 13.01 18.84 -22.25
C HIS A 235 14.15 19.83 -22.45
N VAL A 236 14.01 21.06 -21.92
CA VAL A 236 15.07 22.07 -21.96
C VAL A 236 16.32 21.55 -21.24
N GLN A 237 16.18 20.88 -20.09
CA GLN A 237 17.30 20.25 -19.40
C GLN A 237 17.99 19.20 -20.27
N ALA A 238 17.25 18.36 -21.00
CA ALA A 238 17.84 17.40 -21.94
C ALA A 238 18.65 18.09 -23.05
N VAL A 239 18.24 19.28 -23.50
CA VAL A 239 19.03 20.10 -24.44
C VAL A 239 20.30 20.63 -23.76
N LEU A 240 20.21 21.13 -22.53
CA LEU A 240 21.38 21.60 -21.76
C LEU A 240 22.41 20.49 -21.51
N ASP A 241 21.95 19.25 -21.31
CA ASP A 241 22.80 18.09 -21.07
C ASP A 241 23.67 17.71 -22.29
N VAL A 242 23.23 18.02 -23.51
CA VAL A 242 23.94 17.69 -24.76
C VAL A 242 24.79 18.83 -25.31
N ILE A 243 24.63 20.03 -24.78
CA ILE A 243 25.43 21.21 -25.15
C ILE A 243 26.91 21.04 -24.74
N PRO A 244 27.89 21.58 -25.51
CA PRO A 244 29.29 21.54 -25.13
C PRO A 244 29.52 22.18 -23.74
N GLY A 245 29.79 21.34 -22.74
CA GLY A 245 29.87 21.78 -21.35
C GLY A 245 30.15 20.63 -20.38
N PRO A 246 30.11 20.91 -19.06
CA PRO A 246 30.41 19.91 -18.04
C PRO A 246 29.40 18.76 -18.04
N PHE A 247 28.10 19.02 -18.17
CA PHE A 247 27.06 17.98 -18.14
C PHE A 247 27.21 16.95 -19.26
N ARG A 248 27.63 17.37 -20.45
CA ARG A 248 27.91 16.45 -21.57
C ARG A 248 29.09 15.50 -21.29
N ARG A 249 30.09 15.96 -20.53
CA ARG A 249 31.36 15.23 -20.28
C ARG A 249 31.37 14.44 -18.97
N GLN A 250 30.43 14.68 -18.07
CA GLN A 250 30.32 13.93 -16.81
C GLN A 250 29.98 12.47 -17.10
N SER A 251 30.76 11.54 -16.54
CA SER A 251 30.57 10.09 -16.68
C SER A 251 29.20 9.58 -16.17
N ASN A 252 28.50 10.39 -15.38
CA ASN A 252 27.17 10.09 -14.87
C ASN A 252 26.03 10.66 -15.72
N SER A 253 26.33 11.46 -16.74
CA SER A 253 25.32 12.01 -17.64
C SER A 253 24.69 10.92 -18.49
N TRP A 254 23.37 10.99 -18.68
CA TRP A 254 22.65 10.05 -19.54
C TRP A 254 23.22 10.07 -20.96
N TRP A 255 23.63 11.24 -21.45
CA TRP A 255 24.23 11.42 -22.77
C TRP A 255 25.52 10.61 -22.95
N SER A 256 26.31 10.45 -21.89
CA SER A 256 27.56 9.67 -21.94
C SER A 256 27.33 8.15 -21.84
N ARG A 257 26.18 7.75 -21.30
CA ARG A 257 25.87 6.33 -21.00
C ARG A 257 25.13 5.65 -22.15
N ASP A 258 24.13 6.33 -22.71
CA ASP A 258 23.18 5.75 -23.65
C ASP A 258 22.74 6.81 -24.67
N ARG A 259 23.19 6.62 -25.92
CA ARG A 259 22.80 7.43 -27.09
C ARG A 259 22.01 6.62 -28.10
N LYS A 260 21.32 5.57 -27.63
CA LYS A 260 20.44 4.77 -28.48
C LYS A 260 19.33 5.63 -29.03
N LEU A 261 18.84 5.31 -30.23
CA LEU A 261 17.79 6.10 -30.88
C LEU A 261 16.52 6.16 -30.00
N GLU A 262 16.16 5.05 -29.37
CA GLU A 262 15.04 4.97 -28.42
C GLU A 262 15.17 5.99 -27.27
N THR A 263 16.36 6.06 -26.66
CA THR A 263 16.67 7.01 -25.58
C THR A 263 16.56 8.45 -26.06
N LEU A 264 17.08 8.76 -27.25
CA LEU A 264 17.02 10.10 -27.84
C LEU A 264 15.57 10.52 -28.14
N LEU A 265 14.78 9.63 -28.75
CA LEU A 265 13.36 9.87 -29.04
C LEU A 265 12.57 10.14 -27.74
N ALA A 266 12.84 9.39 -26.68
CA ALA A 266 12.20 9.59 -25.38
C ALA A 266 12.60 10.92 -24.72
N LYS A 267 13.89 11.27 -24.72
CA LYS A 267 14.42 12.51 -24.13
C LYS A 267 13.93 13.77 -24.83
N PHE A 268 13.85 13.73 -26.15
CA PHE A 268 13.52 14.87 -26.98
C PHE A 268 12.09 14.90 -27.49
N ARG A 269 11.21 14.03 -26.97
CA ARG A 269 9.80 13.88 -27.40
C ARG A 269 9.01 15.18 -27.58
N SER A 270 9.30 16.19 -26.76
CA SER A 270 8.62 17.51 -26.78
C SER A 270 9.15 18.48 -27.84
N SER A 271 10.11 18.05 -28.68
CA SER A 271 10.69 18.90 -29.71
C SER A 271 9.67 19.19 -30.82
N GLU A 272 9.63 20.46 -31.22
CA GLU A 272 8.85 21.02 -32.31
C GLU A 272 9.61 20.85 -33.63
N SER A 273 8.89 20.41 -34.66
CA SER A 273 9.40 20.28 -36.02
C SER A 273 8.28 20.64 -37.01
N SER A 274 8.61 21.39 -38.06
CA SER A 274 7.63 21.77 -39.09
C SER A 274 7.24 20.56 -39.94
N ASP A 275 8.22 19.71 -40.27
CA ASP A 275 8.00 18.39 -40.84
C ASP A 275 8.09 17.34 -39.72
N PRO A 276 7.10 16.46 -39.53
CA PRO A 276 7.18 15.41 -38.53
C PRO A 276 8.38 14.45 -38.71
N ARG A 277 8.91 14.32 -39.93
CA ARG A 277 10.06 13.45 -40.23
C ARG A 277 11.38 13.98 -39.67
N ASP A 278 11.52 15.30 -39.61
CA ASP A 278 12.69 15.97 -39.06
C ASP A 278 12.92 15.61 -37.59
N PHE A 279 11.84 15.29 -36.87
CA PHE A 279 11.92 14.84 -35.48
C PHE A 279 12.84 13.61 -35.32
N VAL A 280 12.74 12.65 -36.25
CA VAL A 280 13.59 11.46 -36.26
C VAL A 280 14.93 11.76 -36.92
N TYR A 281 14.92 12.41 -38.08
CA TYR A 281 16.13 12.62 -38.88
C TYR A 281 17.21 13.44 -38.17
N ALA A 282 16.83 14.45 -37.38
CA ALA A 282 17.78 15.20 -36.57
C ALA A 282 18.49 14.32 -35.52
N LEU A 283 17.79 13.32 -34.97
CA LEU A 283 18.32 12.43 -33.94
C LEU A 283 19.15 11.28 -34.51
N LEU A 284 18.91 10.87 -35.77
CA LEU A 284 19.70 9.83 -36.44
C LEU A 284 21.18 10.20 -36.53
N GLY A 285 21.51 11.47 -36.76
CA GLY A 285 22.91 11.91 -36.82
C GLY A 285 23.64 11.89 -35.47
N MET A 286 22.96 11.57 -34.38
CA MET A 286 23.49 11.55 -33.01
C MET A 286 23.47 10.16 -32.37
N THR A 287 22.74 9.21 -32.94
CA THR A 287 22.53 7.87 -32.36
C THR A 287 23.82 7.05 -32.36
N SER A 288 23.95 6.15 -31.39
CA SER A 288 25.03 5.15 -31.35
C SER A 288 24.70 3.83 -32.03
N ASP A 289 23.43 3.58 -32.36
CA ASP A 289 22.99 2.25 -32.83
C ASP A 289 23.05 2.10 -34.36
N PHE A 290 23.05 3.23 -35.07
CA PHE A 290 22.98 3.27 -36.54
C PHE A 290 24.13 4.13 -37.05
N ASP A 291 25.33 3.54 -37.12
CA ASP A 291 26.52 4.23 -37.66
C ASP A 291 26.24 4.70 -39.10
N ASP A 292 26.39 6.01 -39.33
CA ASP A 292 26.31 6.74 -40.61
C ASP A 292 25.10 6.43 -41.51
N GLY A 293 23.96 6.03 -40.93
CA GLY A 293 22.74 5.74 -41.68
C GLY A 293 22.73 4.39 -42.39
N SER A 294 23.53 3.43 -41.89
CA SER A 294 23.62 2.04 -42.40
C SER A 294 22.29 1.31 -42.52
N ILE A 295 21.29 1.66 -41.69
CA ILE A 295 19.97 1.02 -41.68
C ILE A 295 18.85 2.01 -42.02
N ILE A 296 18.88 3.23 -41.45
CA ILE A 296 17.92 4.30 -41.75
C ILE A 296 18.67 5.54 -42.19
N SER A 297 18.25 6.12 -43.32
CA SER A 297 18.73 7.40 -43.83
C SER A 297 17.56 8.37 -44.04
N PRO A 298 17.77 9.70 -43.89
CA PRO A 298 16.76 10.69 -44.22
C PRO A 298 16.23 10.54 -45.65
N ASN A 299 14.91 10.38 -45.80
CA ASN A 299 14.24 10.26 -47.10
C ASN A 299 12.89 11.00 -47.08
N TYR A 300 12.83 12.16 -47.72
CA TYR A 300 11.61 12.99 -47.77
C TYR A 300 10.59 12.54 -48.81
N LYS A 301 10.85 11.47 -49.57
CA LYS A 301 9.86 10.83 -50.45
C LYS A 301 8.91 9.90 -49.67
N LEU A 302 9.31 9.46 -48.47
CA LEU A 302 8.48 8.62 -47.62
C LEU A 302 7.36 9.43 -46.96
N SER A 303 6.20 8.80 -46.78
CA SER A 303 5.18 9.33 -45.88
C SER A 303 5.68 9.30 -44.42
N VAL A 304 5.04 10.07 -43.53
CA VAL A 304 5.37 10.05 -42.09
C VAL A 304 5.15 8.66 -41.51
N GLU A 305 4.09 7.98 -41.96
CA GLU A 305 3.73 6.62 -41.52
C GLU A 305 4.79 5.60 -41.94
N ASP A 306 5.24 5.63 -43.20
CA ASP A 306 6.28 4.72 -43.70
C ASP A 306 7.62 4.95 -42.99
N MET A 307 7.96 6.22 -42.73
CA MET A 307 9.16 6.55 -41.97
C MET A 307 9.09 5.99 -40.54
N ILE A 308 7.96 6.13 -39.85
CA ILE A 308 7.76 5.54 -38.52
C ILE A 308 7.87 4.01 -38.58
N GLN A 309 7.25 3.35 -39.56
CA GLN A 309 7.36 1.90 -39.72
C GLN A 309 8.81 1.45 -39.89
N ASN A 310 9.61 2.16 -40.69
CA ASN A 310 11.03 1.87 -40.86
C ASN A 310 11.81 2.03 -39.55
N VAL A 311 11.50 3.06 -38.76
CA VAL A 311 12.12 3.26 -37.43
C VAL A 311 11.76 2.13 -36.48
N VAL A 312 10.51 1.68 -36.47
CA VAL A 312 10.05 0.59 -35.61
C VAL A 312 10.74 -0.72 -35.97
N TRP A 313 10.86 -1.02 -37.27
CA TRP A 313 11.62 -2.18 -37.73
C TRP A 313 13.08 -2.12 -37.27
N ALA A 314 13.74 -0.96 -37.40
CA ALA A 314 15.12 -0.83 -36.99
C ALA A 314 15.31 -0.95 -35.48
N LEU A 315 14.41 -0.37 -34.68
CA LEU A 315 14.48 -0.45 -33.21
C LEU A 315 14.26 -1.87 -32.69
N LEU A 316 13.33 -2.62 -33.30
CA LEU A 316 13.01 -3.98 -32.85
C LEU A 316 13.95 -5.05 -33.42
N PHE A 317 14.44 -4.86 -34.64
CA PHE A 317 15.08 -5.92 -35.43
C PHE A 317 16.39 -5.51 -36.10
N ASN A 318 16.84 -4.26 -35.91
CA ASN A 318 18.06 -3.73 -36.51
C ASN A 318 18.11 -3.85 -38.05
N GLU A 319 16.95 -3.70 -38.71
CA GLU A 319 16.79 -3.75 -40.16
C GLU A 319 15.57 -2.92 -40.61
N VAL A 320 15.43 -2.66 -41.90
CA VAL A 320 14.22 -2.07 -42.49
C VAL A 320 13.64 -3.06 -43.50
N LEU A 321 12.38 -3.45 -43.31
CA LEU A 321 11.72 -4.43 -44.17
C LEU A 321 10.75 -3.78 -45.16
N ASP A 322 10.46 -4.50 -46.24
CA ASP A 322 9.52 -4.09 -47.28
C ASP A 322 8.09 -3.92 -46.71
N PRO A 323 7.54 -2.69 -46.70
CA PRO A 323 6.22 -2.41 -46.14
C PRO A 323 5.07 -3.17 -46.83
N SER A 324 5.26 -3.60 -48.08
CA SER A 324 4.26 -4.38 -48.82
C SER A 324 4.07 -5.80 -48.29
N LYS A 325 5.10 -6.34 -47.60
CA LYS A 325 5.10 -7.68 -47.02
C LYS A 325 4.98 -7.67 -45.50
N TYR A 326 5.56 -6.66 -44.86
CA TYR A 326 5.69 -6.55 -43.41
C TYR A 326 5.03 -5.26 -42.92
N LYS A 327 3.72 -5.20 -43.04
CA LYS A 327 2.93 -4.06 -42.59
C LYS A 327 2.89 -4.03 -41.06
N LEU A 328 3.13 -2.85 -40.50
CA LEU A 328 3.02 -2.58 -39.07
C LEU A 328 1.76 -1.74 -38.78
N PRO A 329 1.38 -1.57 -37.49
CA PRO A 329 0.31 -0.64 -37.16
C PRO A 329 0.69 0.78 -37.58
N THR A 330 -0.27 1.50 -38.14
CA THR A 330 -0.11 2.90 -38.51
C THR A 330 -0.09 3.77 -37.25
N TRP A 331 0.99 4.51 -37.04
CA TRP A 331 1.12 5.46 -35.94
C TRP A 331 1.37 6.86 -36.46
N ASN A 332 0.76 7.85 -35.80
CA ASN A 332 1.28 9.22 -35.84
C ASN A 332 2.46 9.37 -34.85
N LYS A 333 3.10 10.54 -34.85
CA LYS A 333 4.26 10.83 -33.99
C LYS A 333 3.96 10.56 -32.52
N GLU A 334 2.84 11.06 -32.01
CA GLU A 334 2.46 10.97 -30.60
C GLU A 334 2.19 9.51 -30.18
N GLN A 335 1.42 8.77 -30.98
CA GLN A 335 1.11 7.36 -30.74
C GLN A 335 2.38 6.49 -30.75
N PHE A 336 3.30 6.76 -31.67
CA PHE A 336 4.59 6.07 -31.72
C PHE A 336 5.43 6.38 -30.47
N LEU A 337 5.53 7.65 -30.07
CA LEU A 337 6.30 8.04 -28.89
C LEU A 337 5.71 7.48 -27.59
N ASP A 338 4.39 7.34 -27.50
CA ASP A 338 3.72 6.73 -26.35
C ASP A 338 3.89 5.20 -26.31
N SER A 339 4.07 4.55 -27.46
CA SER A 339 4.31 3.10 -27.53
C SER A 339 5.77 2.72 -27.27
N LEU A 340 6.73 3.64 -27.45
CA LEU A 340 8.18 3.39 -27.29
C LEU A 340 8.56 2.52 -26.07
N PRO A 341 8.12 2.83 -24.82
CA PRO A 341 8.55 2.06 -23.65
C PRO A 341 8.14 0.59 -23.66
N ASN A 342 7.11 0.23 -24.44
CA ASN A 342 6.60 -1.13 -24.58
C ASN A 342 6.46 -1.50 -26.08
N LEU A 343 7.35 -0.99 -26.93
CA LEU A 343 7.21 -1.09 -28.38
C LEU A 343 7.10 -2.55 -28.84
N TYR A 344 7.96 -3.41 -28.28
CA TYR A 344 7.95 -4.86 -28.54
C TYR A 344 6.58 -5.48 -28.26
N ASP A 345 6.02 -5.25 -27.06
CA ASP A 345 4.74 -5.86 -26.67
C ASP A 345 3.59 -5.30 -27.48
N THR A 346 3.64 -4.00 -27.79
CA THR A 346 2.59 -3.32 -28.56
C THR A 346 2.52 -3.91 -29.98
N VAL A 347 3.67 -4.07 -30.65
CA VAL A 347 3.71 -4.67 -31.99
C VAL A 347 3.39 -6.17 -31.95
N LEU A 348 3.89 -6.91 -30.96
CA LEU A 348 3.62 -8.34 -30.82
C LEU A 348 2.11 -8.58 -30.59
N GLN A 349 1.48 -7.86 -29.66
CA GLN A 349 0.05 -7.98 -29.39
C GLN A 349 -0.80 -7.59 -30.59
N TRP A 350 -0.43 -6.52 -31.31
CA TRP A 350 -1.10 -6.14 -32.54
C TRP A 350 -0.96 -7.22 -33.63
N ALA A 351 0.24 -7.77 -33.81
CA ALA A 351 0.46 -8.82 -34.80
C ALA A 351 -0.34 -10.08 -34.48
N ILE A 352 -0.52 -10.39 -33.19
CA ILE A 352 -1.39 -11.48 -32.73
C ILE A 352 -2.87 -11.14 -33.01
N SER A 353 -3.34 -9.94 -32.64
CA SER A 353 -4.75 -9.56 -32.80
C SER A 353 -5.18 -9.50 -34.27
N GLU A 354 -4.30 -8.99 -35.13
CA GLU A 354 -4.54 -8.85 -36.58
C GLU A 354 -4.06 -10.09 -37.36
N SER A 355 -3.64 -11.16 -36.68
CA SER A 355 -3.13 -12.41 -37.29
C SER A 355 -2.05 -12.18 -38.37
N GLN A 356 -1.14 -11.22 -38.14
CA GLN A 356 -0.08 -10.81 -39.06
C GLN A 356 1.09 -11.78 -39.02
N LEU A 357 0.92 -12.92 -39.68
CA LEU A 357 1.88 -14.02 -39.66
C LEU A 357 3.32 -13.64 -40.09
N PRO A 358 3.55 -12.82 -41.14
CA PRO A 358 4.91 -12.41 -41.51
C PRO A 358 5.64 -11.68 -40.38
N VAL A 359 4.92 -10.86 -39.61
CA VAL A 359 5.47 -10.11 -38.48
C VAL A 359 5.75 -11.04 -37.30
N LEU A 360 4.81 -11.94 -36.97
CA LEU A 360 4.99 -12.92 -35.88
C LEU A 360 6.21 -13.82 -36.10
N VAL A 361 6.41 -14.31 -37.32
CA VAL A 361 7.57 -15.15 -37.68
C VAL A 361 8.88 -14.44 -37.38
N ARG A 362 8.94 -13.11 -37.55
CA ARG A 362 10.17 -12.35 -37.29
C ARG A 362 10.50 -12.27 -35.81
N PHE A 363 9.50 -12.13 -34.94
CA PHE A 363 9.70 -12.15 -33.48
C PHE A 363 10.33 -13.44 -32.98
N GLU A 364 10.02 -14.58 -33.58
CA GLU A 364 10.58 -15.88 -33.18
C GLU A 364 12.09 -15.98 -33.44
N GLY A 365 12.58 -15.34 -34.51
CA GLY A 365 14.03 -15.30 -34.81
C GLY A 365 14.83 -14.49 -33.78
N CYS A 366 14.20 -13.54 -33.09
CA CYS A 366 14.88 -12.52 -32.28
C CYS A 366 14.83 -12.79 -30.77
N THR A 367 13.89 -13.60 -30.28
CA THR A 367 13.80 -14.00 -28.86
C THR A 367 15.05 -14.72 -28.33
N ARG A 368 15.92 -15.18 -29.24
CA ARG A 368 17.19 -15.87 -28.93
C ARG A 368 18.35 -14.92 -28.65
N GLU A 369 18.26 -13.65 -29.05
CA GLU A 369 19.28 -12.63 -28.82
C GLU A 369 18.89 -11.73 -27.63
N VAL A 370 19.44 -12.07 -26.47
CA VAL A 370 19.59 -11.23 -25.25
C VAL A 370 18.32 -10.55 -24.70
N GLY A 371 17.80 -11.06 -23.57
CA GLY A 371 16.90 -10.33 -22.67
C GLY A 371 15.40 -10.56 -22.84
N PHE A 372 14.96 -11.12 -23.99
CA PHE A 372 13.54 -11.35 -24.29
C PHE A 372 12.99 -12.74 -23.93
N ARG A 373 13.75 -13.56 -23.18
CA ARG A 373 13.34 -14.92 -22.75
C ARG A 373 12.00 -14.97 -22.01
N ASP A 374 11.56 -13.83 -21.49
CA ASP A 374 10.30 -13.66 -20.78
C ASP A 374 9.06 -13.54 -21.70
N ARG A 375 9.23 -13.42 -23.02
CA ARG A 375 8.21 -12.96 -23.99
C ARG A 375 8.14 -13.87 -25.23
N LEU A 376 7.75 -15.12 -25.00
CA LEU A 376 7.70 -16.19 -26.01
C LEU A 376 6.52 -15.99 -26.99
N PRO A 377 6.74 -15.81 -28.30
CA PRO A 377 5.69 -15.56 -29.28
C PRO A 377 4.66 -16.69 -29.34
N LEU A 378 5.09 -17.95 -29.30
CA LEU A 378 4.17 -19.10 -29.32
C LEU A 378 3.25 -19.12 -28.10
N HIS A 379 3.74 -18.84 -26.88
CA HIS A 379 2.90 -18.79 -25.69
C HIS A 379 1.93 -17.62 -25.73
N SER A 380 2.38 -16.44 -26.15
CA SER A 380 1.52 -15.25 -26.30
C SER A 380 0.44 -15.47 -27.36
N LEU A 381 0.80 -16.11 -28.48
CA LEU A 381 -0.12 -16.46 -29.55
C LEU A 381 -1.18 -17.43 -29.03
N ILE A 382 -0.80 -18.49 -28.32
CA ILE A 382 -1.76 -19.41 -27.68
C ILE A 382 -2.62 -18.68 -26.64
N GLU A 383 -2.04 -17.78 -25.85
CA GLU A 383 -2.77 -17.04 -24.82
C GLU A 383 -3.90 -16.16 -25.38
N ALA A 384 -3.72 -15.66 -26.61
CA ALA A 384 -4.73 -14.90 -27.33
C ALA A 384 -5.85 -15.76 -27.95
N ASN A 385 -5.78 -17.09 -27.83
CA ASN A 385 -6.76 -18.05 -28.35
C ASN A 385 -7.02 -17.92 -29.88
N PRO A 386 -6.02 -18.24 -30.71
CA PRO A 386 -6.07 -18.08 -32.16
C PRO A 386 -6.76 -19.28 -32.82
N THR A 387 -6.97 -19.22 -34.13
CA THR A 387 -7.42 -20.40 -34.90
C THR A 387 -6.27 -21.41 -35.04
N SER A 388 -6.61 -22.70 -35.21
CA SER A 388 -5.63 -23.77 -35.43
C SER A 388 -4.74 -23.49 -36.65
N ASP A 389 -5.31 -22.93 -37.72
CA ASP A 389 -4.61 -22.64 -38.97
C ASP A 389 -3.48 -21.61 -38.76
N VAL A 390 -3.70 -20.61 -37.89
CA VAL A 390 -2.67 -19.61 -37.55
C VAL A 390 -1.53 -20.25 -36.76
N ILE A 391 -1.84 -21.17 -35.84
CA ILE A 391 -0.82 -21.93 -35.10
C ILE A 391 -0.03 -22.83 -36.05
N GLU A 392 -0.70 -23.59 -36.91
CA GLU A 392 -0.05 -24.48 -37.88
C GLU A 392 0.87 -23.71 -38.84
N ALA A 393 0.38 -22.58 -39.35
CA ALA A 393 1.16 -21.73 -40.23
C ALA A 393 2.35 -21.08 -39.49
N PHE A 394 2.19 -20.69 -38.23
CA PHE A 394 3.29 -20.18 -37.39
C PHE A 394 4.35 -21.25 -37.10
N LEU A 395 3.92 -22.46 -36.73
CA LEU A 395 4.83 -23.58 -36.49
C LEU A 395 5.62 -23.96 -37.74
N THR A 396 4.98 -23.89 -38.92
CA THR A 396 5.61 -24.17 -40.21
C THR A 396 6.62 -23.11 -40.62
N LEU A 397 6.27 -21.82 -40.50
CA LEU A 397 7.10 -20.72 -40.99
C LEU A 397 8.19 -20.30 -40.00
N ALA A 398 7.88 -20.27 -38.71
CA ALA A 398 8.79 -19.79 -37.67
C ALA A 398 9.66 -20.91 -37.06
N ASN A 399 9.21 -22.17 -37.17
CA ASN A 399 9.85 -23.34 -36.55
C ASN A 399 10.29 -23.08 -35.09
N PRO A 400 9.36 -22.66 -34.22
CA PRO A 400 9.67 -22.34 -32.83
C PRO A 400 10.00 -23.59 -32.03
N ASN A 401 10.66 -23.43 -30.88
CA ASN A 401 10.81 -24.55 -29.95
C ASN A 401 9.45 -24.86 -29.29
N ILE A 402 8.78 -25.91 -29.78
CA ILE A 402 7.45 -26.33 -29.31
C ILE A 402 7.39 -26.73 -27.83
N ASN A 403 8.55 -26.95 -27.19
CA ASN A 403 8.67 -27.32 -25.78
C ASN A 403 9.28 -26.20 -24.91
N GLU A 404 9.38 -24.98 -25.42
CA GLU A 404 9.94 -23.87 -24.64
C GLU A 404 9.07 -23.55 -23.41
N LEU A 405 9.69 -23.13 -22.31
CA LEU A 405 9.01 -23.01 -21.02
C LEU A 405 8.70 -21.56 -20.68
N ASP A 406 7.45 -21.27 -20.32
CA ASP A 406 7.04 -19.95 -19.83
C ASP A 406 7.57 -19.66 -18.40
N LYS A 407 7.25 -18.47 -17.86
CA LYS A 407 7.58 -18.08 -16.48
C LYS A 407 7.02 -19.01 -15.40
N LYS A 408 5.96 -19.76 -15.69
CA LYS A 408 5.35 -20.75 -14.78
C LYS A 408 5.94 -22.15 -14.99
N GLY A 409 6.90 -22.29 -15.91
CA GLY A 409 7.52 -23.55 -16.30
C GLY A 409 6.60 -24.42 -17.17
N ARG A 410 5.62 -23.82 -17.86
CA ARG A 410 4.65 -24.55 -18.69
C ARG A 410 5.11 -24.60 -20.15
N THR A 411 4.87 -25.73 -20.81
CA THR A 411 4.99 -25.85 -22.28
C THR A 411 3.80 -25.19 -22.99
N PRO A 412 3.93 -24.84 -24.29
CA PRO A 412 2.82 -24.42 -25.14
C PRO A 412 1.62 -25.38 -25.07
N LEU A 413 1.89 -26.69 -25.06
CA LEU A 413 0.87 -27.73 -24.89
C LEU A 413 0.11 -27.56 -23.57
N GLN A 414 0.82 -27.41 -22.44
CA GLN A 414 0.18 -27.21 -21.14
C GLN A 414 -0.65 -25.92 -21.08
N LEU A 415 -0.19 -24.86 -21.73
CA LEU A 415 -0.94 -23.61 -21.82
C LEU A 415 -2.25 -23.78 -22.61
N ALA A 416 -2.20 -24.43 -23.77
CA ALA A 416 -3.38 -24.73 -24.58
C ALA A 416 -4.38 -25.65 -23.85
N MET A 417 -3.87 -26.57 -23.02
CA MET A 417 -4.67 -27.42 -22.14
C MET A 417 -5.35 -26.62 -21.03
N ASP A 418 -4.60 -25.78 -20.30
CA ASP A 418 -5.12 -24.90 -19.25
C ASP A 418 -6.22 -23.96 -19.81
N GLN A 419 -6.02 -23.44 -21.04
CA GLN A 419 -6.92 -22.50 -21.70
C GLN A 419 -8.04 -23.13 -22.48
N ARG A 420 -8.15 -24.46 -22.45
CA ARG A 420 -9.26 -25.10 -23.11
C ARG A 420 -9.25 -24.77 -24.63
N GLN A 421 -8.20 -25.17 -25.36
CA GLN A 421 -8.17 -25.06 -26.83
C GLN A 421 -8.02 -26.45 -27.48
N VAL A 422 -9.09 -27.03 -28.05
CA VAL A 422 -9.05 -28.42 -28.59
C VAL A 422 -8.23 -28.46 -29.88
N SER A 423 -8.58 -27.60 -30.84
CA SER A 423 -7.95 -27.58 -32.17
C SER A 423 -6.47 -27.21 -32.10
N VAL A 424 -6.07 -26.31 -31.19
CA VAL A 424 -4.66 -25.97 -30.98
C VAL A 424 -3.90 -27.14 -30.34
N VAL A 425 -4.52 -27.85 -29.39
CA VAL A 425 -3.95 -29.08 -28.82
C VAL A 425 -3.75 -30.16 -29.88
N GLU A 426 -4.68 -30.31 -30.81
CA GLU A 426 -4.57 -31.26 -31.94
C GLU A 426 -3.34 -30.95 -32.80
N VAL A 427 -3.18 -29.69 -33.20
CA VAL A 427 -2.02 -29.24 -33.99
C VAL A 427 -0.72 -29.51 -33.23
N LEU A 428 -0.64 -29.12 -31.95
CA LEU A 428 0.57 -29.31 -31.13
C LEU A 428 0.92 -30.80 -30.93
N LEU A 429 -0.08 -31.68 -30.74
CA LEU A 429 0.14 -33.13 -30.57
C LEU A 429 0.54 -33.84 -31.86
N SER A 430 0.27 -33.24 -33.03
CA SER A 430 0.66 -33.83 -34.31
C SER A 430 2.16 -33.70 -34.61
N HIS A 431 2.89 -32.85 -33.88
CA HIS A 431 4.33 -32.64 -34.06
C HIS A 431 5.18 -33.72 -33.39
N GLU A 432 6.20 -34.21 -34.11
CA GLU A 432 7.01 -35.38 -33.74
C GLU A 432 7.76 -35.25 -32.40
N HIS A 433 8.20 -34.05 -32.04
CA HIS A 433 9.07 -33.81 -30.88
C HIS A 433 8.34 -33.18 -29.69
N ILE A 434 7.01 -33.20 -29.66
CA ILE A 434 6.24 -32.62 -28.56
C ILE A 434 6.47 -33.38 -27.24
N ASP A 435 6.78 -32.64 -26.17
CA ASP A 435 6.89 -33.18 -24.81
C ASP A 435 5.51 -33.21 -24.14
N VAL A 436 4.95 -34.41 -24.06
CA VAL A 436 3.64 -34.69 -23.46
C VAL A 436 3.72 -35.00 -21.96
N ASN A 437 4.91 -35.04 -21.36
CA ASN A 437 5.15 -35.45 -19.97
C ASN A 437 5.84 -34.38 -19.11
N HIS A 438 6.23 -33.23 -19.69
CA HIS A 438 6.88 -32.13 -18.96
C HIS A 438 6.15 -31.73 -17.68
N ILE A 439 6.91 -31.44 -16.62
CA ILE A 439 6.36 -31.08 -15.32
C ILE A 439 6.52 -29.58 -15.07
N ASP A 440 5.41 -28.88 -14.87
CA ASP A 440 5.43 -27.44 -14.56
C ASP A 440 5.96 -27.15 -13.14
N ARG A 441 6.16 -25.86 -12.79
CA ARG A 441 6.63 -25.48 -11.43
C ARG A 441 5.68 -25.88 -10.30
N ARG A 442 4.44 -26.28 -10.61
CA ARG A 442 3.45 -26.78 -9.64
C ARG A 442 3.43 -28.30 -9.55
N GLY A 443 4.30 -29.00 -10.29
CA GLY A 443 4.33 -30.46 -10.33
C GLY A 443 3.28 -31.08 -11.24
N ARG A 444 2.70 -30.33 -12.20
CA ARG A 444 1.65 -30.83 -13.10
C ARG A 444 2.21 -31.24 -14.46
N THR A 445 1.79 -32.39 -14.96
CA THR A 445 1.99 -32.82 -16.36
C THR A 445 0.87 -32.24 -17.25
N PRO A 446 1.02 -32.25 -18.60
CA PRO A 446 -0.07 -31.85 -19.50
C PRO A 446 -1.37 -32.63 -19.28
N LEU A 447 -1.27 -33.92 -18.91
CA LEU A 447 -2.43 -34.75 -18.56
C LEU A 447 -3.15 -34.24 -17.31
N LEU A 448 -2.40 -33.87 -16.28
CA LEU A 448 -2.97 -33.30 -15.05
C LEU A 448 -3.58 -31.93 -15.29
N SER A 449 -2.96 -31.10 -16.13
CA SER A 449 -3.54 -29.83 -16.57
C SER A 449 -4.89 -30.04 -17.28
N ALA A 450 -4.96 -30.97 -18.24
CA ALA A 450 -6.19 -31.28 -18.97
C ALA A 450 -7.33 -31.79 -18.05
N LEU A 451 -7.01 -32.62 -17.07
CA LEU A 451 -7.97 -33.15 -16.10
C LEU A 451 -8.44 -32.12 -15.06
N SER A 452 -7.57 -31.17 -14.68
CA SER A 452 -7.88 -30.17 -13.64
C SER A 452 -8.85 -29.08 -14.07
N PHE A 453 -8.88 -28.74 -15.36
CA PHE A 453 -9.67 -27.62 -15.90
C PHE A 453 -10.86 -28.06 -16.75
N ASP A 454 -11.24 -29.34 -16.70
CA ASP A 454 -12.44 -29.93 -17.32
C ASP A 454 -12.44 -30.00 -18.85
N ARG A 455 -11.78 -31.03 -19.42
CA ARG A 455 -11.84 -31.41 -20.84
C ARG A 455 -11.62 -32.89 -21.12
N PHE A 456 -12.70 -33.65 -21.21
CA PHE A 456 -12.73 -35.02 -21.74
C PHE A 456 -11.94 -35.16 -23.06
N THR A 457 -12.18 -34.26 -24.03
CA THR A 457 -11.57 -34.34 -25.37
C THR A 457 -10.05 -34.19 -25.33
N ASN A 458 -9.53 -33.17 -24.63
CA ASN A 458 -8.09 -32.93 -24.53
C ASN A 458 -7.37 -34.06 -23.76
N ALA A 459 -7.99 -34.56 -22.67
CA ALA A 459 -7.44 -35.67 -21.91
C ALA A 459 -7.47 -36.98 -22.72
N GLN A 460 -8.52 -37.24 -23.50
CA GLN A 460 -8.60 -38.39 -24.40
C GLN A 460 -7.55 -38.34 -25.51
N MET A 461 -7.39 -37.17 -26.16
CA MET A 461 -6.38 -36.98 -27.21
C MET A 461 -4.97 -37.26 -26.66
N LEU A 462 -4.69 -36.82 -25.44
CA LEU A 462 -3.42 -37.08 -24.78
C LEU A 462 -3.28 -38.56 -24.42
N LEU A 463 -4.29 -39.20 -23.82
CA LEU A 463 -4.25 -40.63 -23.49
C LEU A 463 -4.11 -41.56 -24.71
N GLN A 464 -4.53 -41.11 -25.89
CA GLN A 464 -4.32 -41.82 -27.15
C GLN A 464 -2.90 -41.63 -27.73
N HIS A 465 -2.12 -40.68 -27.21
CA HIS A 465 -0.79 -40.38 -27.69
C HIS A 465 0.24 -41.42 -27.16
N LYS A 466 1.00 -42.02 -28.09
CA LYS A 466 1.91 -43.16 -27.85
C LYS A 466 2.99 -42.97 -26.77
N ASN A 467 3.37 -41.72 -26.48
CA ASN A 467 4.47 -41.37 -25.58
C ASN A 467 4.02 -40.85 -24.21
N VAL A 468 2.73 -40.91 -23.90
CA VAL A 468 2.23 -40.42 -22.60
C VAL A 468 2.55 -41.42 -21.50
N GLU A 469 3.28 -40.94 -20.51
CA GLU A 469 3.67 -41.74 -19.35
C GLU A 469 2.60 -41.63 -18.26
N THR A 470 2.05 -42.78 -17.88
CA THR A 470 1.10 -42.92 -16.76
C THR A 470 1.79 -43.47 -15.50
N SER A 471 3.12 -43.50 -15.45
CA SER A 471 3.90 -44.12 -14.37
C SER A 471 4.56 -43.11 -13.42
N HIS A 472 4.75 -41.85 -13.85
CA HIS A 472 5.36 -40.79 -13.04
C HIS A 472 4.30 -39.96 -12.30
N PHE A 473 3.63 -40.61 -11.35
CA PHE A 473 2.72 -39.93 -10.44
C PHE A 473 3.40 -39.63 -9.09
N SER A 474 3.49 -38.35 -8.73
CA SER A 474 4.00 -37.81 -7.46
C SER A 474 2.86 -37.33 -6.54
N GLY A 475 3.18 -36.64 -5.44
CA GLY A 475 2.19 -36.18 -4.44
C GLY A 475 0.93 -35.42 -4.94
N PRO A 476 0.97 -34.60 -6.02
CA PRO A 476 -0.19 -33.89 -6.57
C PRO A 476 -1.28 -34.81 -7.16
N ASP A 477 -0.90 -36.01 -7.61
CA ASP A 477 -1.81 -36.94 -8.27
C ASP A 477 -2.86 -37.48 -7.30
N LEU A 478 -2.47 -37.63 -6.03
CA LEU A 478 -3.34 -38.05 -4.92
C LEU A 478 -4.51 -37.09 -4.74
N GLU A 479 -4.26 -35.80 -4.91
CA GLU A 479 -5.29 -34.76 -4.80
C GLU A 479 -6.22 -34.79 -6.01
N LEU A 480 -5.70 -35.11 -7.20
CA LEU A 480 -6.50 -35.24 -8.42
C LEU A 480 -7.41 -36.47 -8.41
N PHE A 481 -6.94 -37.62 -7.90
CA PHE A 481 -7.79 -38.81 -7.73
C PHE A 481 -8.92 -38.56 -6.72
N ARG A 482 -8.62 -37.83 -5.64
CA ARG A 482 -9.62 -37.38 -4.66
C ARG A 482 -10.60 -36.36 -5.24
N GLU A 483 -10.12 -35.44 -6.08
CA GLU A 483 -10.95 -34.44 -6.75
C GLU A 483 -11.87 -35.10 -7.79
N ALA A 484 -11.36 -36.07 -8.55
CA ALA A 484 -12.15 -36.88 -9.47
C ALA A 484 -13.26 -37.66 -8.74
N ALA A 485 -12.96 -38.22 -7.56
CA ALA A 485 -13.97 -38.87 -6.71
C ALA A 485 -15.06 -37.90 -6.19
N SER A 486 -14.74 -36.61 -6.13
CA SER A 486 -15.66 -35.52 -5.76
C SER A 486 -16.40 -34.94 -6.98
N SER A 487 -15.92 -35.22 -8.19
CA SER A 487 -16.54 -34.79 -9.43
C SER A 487 -17.78 -35.63 -9.75
N LYS A 488 -18.67 -35.14 -10.61
CA LYS A 488 -19.74 -35.97 -11.20
C LYS A 488 -19.25 -36.81 -12.39
N ASP A 489 -17.97 -36.70 -12.75
CA ASP A 489 -17.40 -37.34 -13.93
C ASP A 489 -16.87 -38.73 -13.59
N PHE A 490 -17.75 -39.71 -13.75
CA PHE A 490 -17.45 -41.11 -13.49
C PHE A 490 -16.37 -41.67 -14.43
N VAL A 491 -16.26 -41.15 -15.66
CA VAL A 491 -15.33 -41.68 -16.68
C VAL A 491 -13.91 -41.20 -16.40
N ALA A 492 -13.74 -39.93 -16.02
CA ALA A 492 -12.45 -39.42 -15.54
C ALA A 492 -12.00 -40.17 -14.26
N PHE A 493 -12.93 -40.42 -13.34
CA PHE A 493 -12.66 -41.21 -12.14
C PHE A 493 -12.29 -42.67 -12.47
N GLU A 494 -12.94 -43.29 -13.45
CA GLU A 494 -12.62 -44.64 -13.93
C GLU A 494 -11.26 -44.71 -14.61
N ALA A 495 -10.96 -43.77 -15.52
CA ALA A 495 -9.69 -43.70 -16.23
C ALA A 495 -8.52 -43.46 -15.25
N LEU A 496 -8.68 -42.54 -14.31
CA LEU A 496 -7.72 -42.35 -13.22
C LEU A 496 -7.58 -43.65 -12.43
N ARG A 497 -8.66 -44.26 -11.94
CA ARG A 497 -8.57 -45.51 -11.18
C ARG A 497 -7.85 -46.63 -11.94
N ALA A 498 -8.09 -46.77 -13.25
CA ALA A 498 -7.41 -47.76 -14.10
C ALA A 498 -5.90 -47.50 -14.15
N MET A 499 -5.48 -46.25 -14.46
CA MET A 499 -4.07 -45.84 -14.45
C MET A 499 -3.41 -46.05 -13.08
N TYR A 500 -4.16 -45.85 -11.99
CA TYR A 500 -3.72 -46.06 -10.61
C TYR A 500 -3.62 -47.53 -10.18
N CYS A 501 -4.40 -48.43 -10.79
CA CYS A 501 -4.35 -49.87 -10.52
C CYS A 501 -3.13 -50.53 -11.16
N ASP A 502 -2.66 -50.01 -12.29
CA ASP A 502 -1.49 -50.51 -13.03
C ASP A 502 -0.17 -49.96 -12.50
N ALA A 503 -0.19 -48.84 -11.76
CA ALA A 503 0.98 -48.31 -11.08
C ALA A 503 1.50 -49.31 -10.04
N ASN A 504 2.62 -49.95 -10.38
CA ASN A 504 3.31 -51.01 -9.64
C ASN A 504 3.89 -50.50 -8.30
N THR A 505 3.02 -50.02 -7.42
CA THR A 505 3.38 -49.43 -6.14
C THR A 505 3.50 -50.53 -5.10
N SER A 506 4.74 -50.72 -4.64
CA SER A 506 5.24 -51.75 -3.74
C SER A 506 4.63 -51.80 -2.32
N HIS A 507 3.48 -51.15 -2.06
CA HIS A 507 2.84 -51.15 -0.75
C HIS A 507 1.30 -51.29 -0.79
N PRO A 508 0.75 -52.46 -0.42
CA PRO A 508 -0.71 -52.72 -0.32
C PRO A 508 -1.44 -51.79 0.65
N ALA A 509 -0.73 -51.26 1.66
CA ALA A 509 -1.30 -50.35 2.66
C ALA A 509 -1.58 -48.94 2.09
N GLY A 510 -0.79 -48.48 1.12
CA GLY A 510 -1.00 -47.20 0.44
C GLY A 510 -2.23 -47.22 -0.46
N LYS A 511 -2.47 -48.34 -1.16
CA LYS A 511 -3.67 -48.55 -2.00
C LYS A 511 -4.97 -48.47 -1.18
N LYS A 512 -5.05 -49.24 -0.08
CA LYS A 512 -6.23 -49.25 0.81
C LYS A 512 -6.52 -47.91 1.46
N ARG A 513 -5.49 -47.11 1.76
CA ARG A 513 -5.64 -45.75 2.31
C ARG A 513 -6.21 -44.79 1.26
N ARG A 514 -5.73 -44.86 0.01
CA ARG A 514 -6.17 -43.98 -1.08
C ARG A 514 -7.62 -44.25 -1.51
N GLU A 515 -7.99 -45.52 -1.64
CA GLU A 515 -9.37 -45.92 -1.94
C GLU A 515 -10.34 -45.52 -0.82
N ARG A 516 -9.87 -45.52 0.44
CA ARG A 516 -10.64 -45.01 1.60
C ARG A 516 -10.91 -43.52 1.51
N GLU A 517 -9.89 -42.72 1.21
CA GLU A 517 -10.00 -41.25 1.13
C GLU A 517 -10.88 -40.82 -0.07
N ALA A 518 -10.79 -41.53 -1.21
CA ALA A 518 -11.68 -41.32 -2.35
C ALA A 518 -13.14 -41.70 -2.04
N LEU A 519 -13.37 -42.78 -1.28
CA LEU A 519 -14.71 -43.19 -0.84
C LEU A 519 -15.33 -42.13 0.09
N VAL A 520 -14.53 -41.56 0.99
CA VAL A 520 -14.94 -40.45 1.87
C VAL A 520 -15.44 -39.26 1.05
N ARG A 521 -14.66 -38.80 0.05
CA ARG A 521 -15.09 -37.66 -0.77
C ARG A 521 -16.28 -37.98 -1.68
N ALA A 522 -16.33 -39.16 -2.30
CA ALA A 522 -17.47 -39.60 -3.10
C ALA A 522 -18.77 -39.65 -2.28
N SER A 523 -18.69 -40.08 -1.02
CA SER A 523 -19.83 -40.09 -0.09
C SER A 523 -20.30 -38.69 0.31
N ALA A 524 -19.37 -37.73 0.46
CA ALA A 524 -19.68 -36.35 0.78
C ALA A 524 -20.43 -35.62 -0.35
N VAL A 525 -20.23 -36.02 -1.60
CA VAL A 525 -20.90 -35.44 -2.78
C VAL A 525 -22.09 -36.29 -3.25
N GLY A 526 -22.22 -37.53 -2.76
CA GLY A 526 -23.27 -38.47 -3.17
C GLY A 526 -23.02 -39.11 -4.53
N HIS A 527 -21.76 -39.31 -4.92
CA HIS A 527 -21.38 -39.95 -6.18
C HIS A 527 -21.57 -41.47 -6.11
N LEU A 528 -22.84 -41.93 -6.18
CA LEU A 528 -23.21 -43.34 -5.99
C LEU A 528 -22.46 -44.32 -6.93
N PRO A 529 -22.23 -44.03 -8.23
CA PRO A 529 -21.42 -44.90 -9.09
C PRO A 529 -19.97 -45.09 -8.60
N ALA A 530 -19.28 -44.00 -8.23
CA ALA A 530 -17.93 -44.08 -7.67
C ALA A 530 -17.91 -44.83 -6.34
N MET A 531 -18.90 -44.58 -5.46
CA MET A 531 -19.03 -45.31 -4.19
C MET A 531 -19.23 -46.80 -4.39
N ARG A 532 -20.16 -47.22 -5.27
CA ARG A 532 -20.39 -48.64 -5.60
C ARG A 532 -19.12 -49.28 -6.17
N MET A 533 -18.42 -48.59 -7.05
CA MET A 533 -17.18 -49.06 -7.67
C MET A 533 -16.04 -49.22 -6.66
N LEU A 534 -15.92 -48.30 -5.69
CA LEU A 534 -14.93 -48.36 -4.60
C LEU A 534 -15.28 -49.44 -3.56
N LEU A 535 -16.56 -49.58 -3.20
CA LEU A 535 -17.03 -50.61 -2.26
C LEU A 535 -16.88 -52.02 -2.84
N ASN A 536 -17.17 -52.21 -4.14
CA ASN A 536 -16.91 -53.48 -4.85
C ASN A 536 -15.41 -53.82 -4.88
N GLY A 537 -14.53 -52.82 -4.85
CA GLY A 537 -13.08 -52.98 -4.73
C GLY A 537 -12.57 -53.34 -3.33
N ARG A 538 -13.46 -53.56 -2.34
CA ARG A 538 -13.17 -53.77 -0.91
C ARG A 538 -12.52 -52.56 -0.21
N ALA A 539 -12.90 -51.34 -0.60
CA ALA A 539 -12.53 -50.15 0.17
C ALA A 539 -13.08 -50.24 1.62
N PRO A 540 -12.31 -49.85 2.65
CA PRO A 540 -12.72 -49.97 4.06
C PRO A 540 -13.87 -49.02 4.41
N THR A 541 -14.90 -49.54 5.11
CA THR A 541 -16.21 -48.92 5.39
C THR A 541 -16.34 -48.20 6.74
N ASP A 542 -15.23 -47.94 7.45
CA ASP A 542 -15.26 -47.40 8.81
C ASP A 542 -15.67 -45.91 8.85
N LEU A 543 -16.78 -45.60 9.54
CA LEU A 543 -17.30 -44.23 9.71
C LEU A 543 -16.36 -43.30 10.49
N ARG A 544 -15.42 -43.84 11.28
CA ARG A 544 -14.46 -43.04 12.07
C ARG A 544 -13.69 -42.03 11.23
N HIS A 545 -13.41 -42.35 9.96
CA HIS A 545 -12.63 -41.51 9.05
C HIS A 545 -13.44 -40.49 8.26
N LEU A 546 -14.75 -40.72 8.08
CA LEU A 546 -15.68 -39.72 7.53
C LEU A 546 -15.78 -38.51 8.46
N ALA A 547 -15.72 -38.75 9.77
CA ALA A 547 -15.72 -37.70 10.77
C ALA A 547 -14.32 -37.07 11.00
N SER A 548 -13.22 -37.81 10.78
CA SER A 548 -11.86 -37.32 11.09
C SER A 548 -11.17 -36.51 10.00
N GLU A 549 -11.46 -36.74 8.71
CA GLU A 549 -10.78 -36.05 7.59
C GLU A 549 -11.48 -34.77 7.11
N ALA A 550 -12.49 -34.32 7.83
CA ALA A 550 -13.17 -33.09 7.46
C ALA A 550 -12.23 -31.87 7.65
N PRO A 551 -12.07 -31.01 6.64
CA PRO A 551 -11.01 -30.01 6.63
C PRO A 551 -11.19 -29.02 7.79
N ARG A 552 -10.07 -28.73 8.47
CA ARG A 552 -9.93 -27.81 9.62
C ARG A 552 -10.34 -26.34 9.36
N LYS A 553 -11.00 -26.02 8.24
CA LYS A 553 -11.46 -24.66 7.91
C LYS A 553 -12.97 -24.53 8.15
N LYS A 554 -13.34 -23.68 9.11
CA LYS A 554 -14.72 -23.23 9.37
C LYS A 554 -15.40 -22.81 8.06
N GLY A 555 -16.54 -23.43 7.71
CA GLY A 555 -17.48 -22.86 6.74
C GLY A 555 -17.89 -23.69 5.51
N ARG A 556 -17.56 -24.98 5.36
CA ARG A 556 -18.05 -25.81 4.24
C ARG A 556 -18.54 -27.22 4.65
N TYR A 557 -19.37 -27.30 5.69
CA TYR A 557 -19.97 -28.58 6.12
C TYR A 557 -21.42 -28.78 5.63
N SER A 558 -21.98 -27.87 4.83
CA SER A 558 -23.39 -27.90 4.44
C SER A 558 -23.79 -29.02 3.46
N LYS A 559 -22.96 -30.06 3.24
CA LYS A 559 -23.25 -31.15 2.29
C LYS A 559 -22.82 -32.57 2.71
N CYS A 560 -22.22 -32.77 3.87
CA CYS A 560 -21.28 -33.89 4.02
C CYS A 560 -21.84 -35.28 4.36
N LEU A 561 -23.15 -35.49 4.47
CA LEU A 561 -23.71 -36.85 4.39
C LEU A 561 -24.99 -36.81 3.57
N ASN A 562 -24.87 -37.17 2.29
CA ASN A 562 -26.04 -37.53 1.49
C ASN A 562 -26.73 -38.73 2.17
N VAL A 563 -28.04 -38.64 2.41
CA VAL A 563 -28.86 -39.70 3.04
C VAL A 563 -28.67 -41.04 2.30
N ASP A 564 -28.67 -41.02 0.96
CA ASP A 564 -28.52 -42.22 0.13
C ASP A 564 -27.12 -42.82 0.23
N GLY A 565 -26.10 -41.97 0.40
CA GLY A 565 -24.71 -42.39 0.59
C GLY A 565 -24.46 -42.97 1.99
N LEU A 566 -25.06 -42.35 3.02
CA LEU A 566 -25.02 -42.84 4.40
C LEU A 566 -25.76 -44.17 4.54
N GLU A 567 -26.93 -44.29 3.94
CA GLU A 567 -27.69 -45.54 3.91
C GLU A 567 -26.88 -46.66 3.25
N LEU A 568 -26.24 -46.38 2.10
CA LEU A 568 -25.37 -47.35 1.43
C LEU A 568 -24.19 -47.78 2.31
N LEU A 569 -23.59 -46.86 3.07
CA LEU A 569 -22.51 -47.17 4.00
C LEU A 569 -22.99 -48.03 5.19
N LEU A 570 -24.11 -47.65 5.83
CA LEU A 570 -24.70 -48.39 6.96
C LEU A 570 -25.12 -49.81 6.54
N GLN A 571 -25.69 -49.98 5.34
CA GLN A 571 -26.02 -51.29 4.75
C GLN A 571 -24.77 -52.16 4.49
N ASN A 572 -23.60 -51.54 4.28
CA ASN A 572 -22.32 -52.23 4.06
C ASN A 572 -21.47 -52.32 5.36
N GLY A 573 -22.11 -52.28 6.53
CA GLY A 573 -21.48 -52.61 7.82
C GLY A 573 -20.74 -51.46 8.52
N ALA A 574 -21.07 -50.21 8.20
CA ALA A 574 -20.46 -49.05 8.84
C ALA A 574 -20.96 -48.87 10.30
N LEU A 575 -20.05 -48.58 11.24
CA LEU A 575 -20.35 -48.52 12.69
C LEU A 575 -21.10 -47.22 13.08
N VAL A 576 -22.38 -47.31 13.46
CA VAL A 576 -23.26 -46.16 13.75
C VAL A 576 -22.73 -45.21 14.85
N ASP A 577 -22.16 -45.76 15.92
CA ASP A 577 -21.60 -44.98 17.05
C ASP A 577 -20.08 -44.81 16.98
N ALA A 578 -19.51 -44.88 15.78
CA ALA A 578 -18.13 -44.49 15.55
C ALA A 578 -17.89 -43.07 16.05
N VAL A 579 -16.73 -42.87 16.69
CA VAL A 579 -16.31 -41.56 17.20
C VAL A 579 -15.15 -41.02 16.39
N ASP A 580 -15.12 -39.70 16.22
CA ASP A 580 -13.98 -38.98 15.63
C ASP A 580 -12.83 -38.82 16.65
N HIS A 581 -11.77 -38.10 16.26
CA HIS A 581 -10.63 -37.82 17.14
C HIS A 581 -10.97 -36.91 18.35
N ASN A 582 -12.12 -36.23 18.32
CA ASN A 582 -12.65 -35.42 19.42
C ASN A 582 -13.65 -36.19 20.29
N GLY A 583 -13.97 -37.45 19.93
CA GLY A 583 -14.97 -38.27 20.60
C GLY A 583 -16.41 -37.99 20.15
N GLN A 584 -16.64 -37.20 19.09
CA GLN A 584 -17.96 -36.89 18.56
C GLN A 584 -18.52 -38.06 17.74
N THR A 585 -19.81 -38.36 17.92
CA THR A 585 -20.55 -39.34 17.13
C THR A 585 -21.16 -38.71 15.87
N ALA A 586 -21.52 -39.53 14.89
CA ALA A 586 -22.28 -39.08 13.72
C ALA A 586 -23.60 -38.38 14.11
N LEU A 587 -24.23 -38.81 15.21
CA LEU A 587 -25.44 -38.20 15.77
C LEU A 587 -25.18 -36.76 16.25
N MET A 588 -24.09 -36.52 16.99
CA MET A 588 -23.71 -35.19 17.47
C MET A 588 -23.45 -34.21 16.32
N LEU A 589 -22.76 -34.67 15.27
CA LEU A 589 -22.49 -33.86 14.08
C LEU A 589 -23.77 -33.55 13.30
N ALA A 590 -24.69 -34.52 13.16
CA ALA A 590 -25.96 -34.31 12.46
C ALA A 590 -26.84 -33.25 13.14
N ILE A 591 -26.77 -33.13 14.47
CA ILE A 591 -27.47 -32.11 15.26
C ILE A 591 -26.81 -30.74 15.09
N GLU A 592 -25.46 -30.68 15.18
CA GLU A 592 -24.70 -29.43 14.98
C GLU A 592 -24.96 -28.80 13.60
N PHE A 593 -25.18 -29.63 12.58
CA PHE A 593 -25.47 -29.21 11.21
C PHE A 593 -26.96 -29.15 10.86
N HIS A 594 -27.87 -29.26 11.84
CA HIS A 594 -29.32 -29.12 11.66
C HIS A 594 -29.93 -30.07 10.60
N ASN A 595 -29.55 -31.35 10.60
CA ASN A 595 -30.05 -32.32 9.62
C ASN A 595 -31.00 -33.37 10.25
N PRO A 596 -32.31 -33.07 10.38
CA PRO A 596 -33.25 -33.95 11.08
C PRO A 596 -33.40 -35.32 10.40
N LYS A 597 -33.33 -35.39 9.06
CA LYS A 597 -33.44 -36.66 8.32
C LYS A 597 -32.28 -37.62 8.62
N VAL A 598 -31.07 -37.08 8.77
CA VAL A 598 -29.89 -37.88 9.15
C VAL A 598 -29.95 -38.26 10.63
N VAL A 599 -30.43 -37.36 11.51
CA VAL A 599 -30.67 -37.68 12.93
C VAL A 599 -31.67 -38.82 13.07
N GLU A 600 -32.80 -38.76 12.36
CA GLU A 600 -33.80 -39.83 12.34
C GLU A 600 -33.23 -41.15 11.81
N LEU A 601 -32.46 -41.12 10.73
CA LEU A 601 -31.83 -42.31 10.15
C LEU A 601 -30.83 -42.95 11.14
N LEU A 602 -29.99 -42.14 11.79
CA LEU A 602 -29.01 -42.62 12.77
C LEU A 602 -29.70 -43.20 14.02
N LEU A 603 -30.73 -42.52 14.55
CA LEU A 603 -31.52 -43.03 15.67
C LEU A 603 -32.27 -44.33 15.30
N LYS A 604 -32.79 -44.44 14.07
CA LYS A 604 -33.42 -45.67 13.55
C LYS A 604 -32.43 -46.84 13.47
N HIS A 605 -31.17 -46.56 13.17
CA HIS A 605 -30.08 -47.55 13.15
C HIS A 605 -29.39 -47.73 14.53
N GLY A 606 -29.98 -47.21 15.61
CA GLY A 606 -29.60 -47.52 16.99
C GLY A 606 -28.49 -46.64 17.58
N ALA A 607 -28.33 -45.40 17.11
CA ALA A 607 -27.34 -44.47 17.68
C ALA A 607 -27.61 -44.14 19.16
N ASP A 608 -26.55 -44.12 19.98
CA ASP A 608 -26.61 -43.80 21.41
C ASP A 608 -26.75 -42.28 21.63
N VAL A 609 -27.92 -41.85 22.12
CA VAL A 609 -28.27 -40.44 22.38
C VAL A 609 -27.50 -39.81 23.56
N ASN A 610 -27.04 -40.64 24.50
CA ASN A 610 -26.38 -40.19 25.74
C ASN A 610 -24.87 -40.43 25.72
N LYS A 611 -24.32 -40.91 24.61
CA LYS A 611 -22.88 -41.06 24.43
C LYS A 611 -22.18 -39.73 24.69
N LYS A 612 -21.09 -39.78 25.44
CA LYS A 612 -20.31 -38.59 25.82
C LYS A 612 -19.02 -38.53 25.01
N THR A 613 -18.63 -37.33 24.58
CA THR A 613 -17.28 -37.10 24.06
C THR A 613 -16.24 -37.24 25.17
N ALA A 614 -14.94 -37.27 24.82
CA ALA A 614 -13.86 -37.19 25.82
C ALA A 614 -13.93 -35.91 26.68
N ARG A 615 -14.66 -34.89 26.21
CA ARG A 615 -14.95 -33.64 26.92
C ARG A 615 -16.33 -33.63 27.56
N GLY A 616 -17.03 -34.76 27.69
CA GLY A 616 -18.32 -34.87 28.38
C GLY A 616 -19.53 -34.32 27.63
N THR A 617 -19.35 -33.79 26.42
CA THR A 617 -20.43 -33.24 25.59
C THR A 617 -21.38 -34.35 25.12
N THR A 618 -22.69 -34.14 25.23
CA THR A 618 -23.73 -35.05 24.71
C THR A 618 -24.43 -34.45 23.48
N ALA A 619 -25.22 -35.26 22.78
CA ALA A 619 -26.10 -34.80 21.71
C ALA A 619 -27.04 -33.66 22.16
N MET A 620 -27.48 -33.71 23.42
CA MET A 620 -28.32 -32.68 24.05
C MET A 620 -27.61 -31.33 24.21
N CYS A 621 -26.33 -31.35 24.60
CA CYS A 621 -25.51 -30.14 24.64
C CYS A 621 -25.47 -29.47 23.26
N CYS A 622 -25.24 -30.23 22.18
CA CYS A 622 -25.26 -29.70 20.81
C CYS A 622 -26.64 -29.15 20.42
N GLY A 623 -27.71 -29.84 20.81
CA GLY A 623 -29.09 -29.41 20.58
C GLY A 623 -29.43 -28.05 21.21
N LEU A 624 -28.90 -27.77 22.42
CA LEU A 624 -29.10 -26.48 23.12
C LEU A 624 -28.35 -25.30 22.49
N TYR A 625 -27.20 -25.54 21.84
CA TYR A 625 -26.49 -24.53 21.06
C TYR A 625 -27.14 -24.26 19.70
N SER A 626 -27.95 -25.19 19.22
CA SER A 626 -28.70 -25.09 17.98
C SER A 626 -29.94 -24.21 18.17
N ALA A 627 -30.29 -23.38 17.19
CA ALA A 627 -31.49 -22.54 17.25
C ALA A 627 -32.82 -23.32 17.12
N ASP A 628 -32.74 -24.62 16.83
CA ASP A 628 -33.89 -25.44 16.46
C ASP A 628 -34.46 -26.20 17.67
N ARG A 629 -35.62 -25.71 18.14
CA ARG A 629 -36.32 -26.27 19.29
C ARG A 629 -36.77 -27.72 19.05
N SER A 630 -37.04 -28.09 17.80
CA SER A 630 -37.58 -29.41 17.45
C SER A 630 -36.57 -30.55 17.63
N LEU A 631 -35.27 -30.27 17.42
CA LEU A 631 -34.21 -31.26 17.61
C LEU A 631 -33.95 -31.55 19.09
N ALA A 632 -34.00 -30.53 19.95
CA ALA A 632 -33.91 -30.71 21.39
C ALA A 632 -35.10 -31.52 21.93
N ASP A 633 -36.31 -31.25 21.43
CA ASP A 633 -37.51 -32.03 21.77
C ASP A 633 -37.42 -33.48 21.28
N LEU A 634 -36.86 -33.70 20.09
CA LEU A 634 -36.62 -35.04 19.54
C LEU A 634 -35.62 -35.83 20.40
N LEU A 635 -34.54 -35.20 20.87
CA LEU A 635 -33.56 -35.83 21.76
C LEU A 635 -34.16 -36.18 23.12
N LEU A 636 -34.97 -35.28 23.70
CA LEU A 636 -35.71 -35.55 24.94
C LEU A 636 -36.68 -36.73 24.78
N LYS A 637 -37.40 -36.80 23.66
CA LYS A 637 -38.30 -37.92 23.34
C LYS A 637 -37.57 -39.26 23.24
N HIS A 638 -36.32 -39.24 22.82
CA HIS A 638 -35.45 -40.41 22.73
C HIS A 638 -34.60 -40.67 24.00
N GLY A 639 -34.87 -39.97 25.11
CA GLY A 639 -34.30 -40.26 26.43
C GLY A 639 -32.98 -39.55 26.77
N ALA A 640 -32.76 -38.34 26.25
CA ALA A 640 -31.56 -37.55 26.55
C ALA A 640 -31.51 -37.03 28.02
N ASP A 641 -30.38 -37.22 28.70
CA ASP A 641 -30.18 -36.81 30.10
C ASP A 641 -29.93 -35.29 30.27
N LEU A 642 -30.59 -34.66 31.25
CA LEU A 642 -30.49 -33.22 31.58
C LEU A 642 -29.43 -32.88 32.63
N LYS A 643 -28.93 -33.86 33.39
CA LYS A 643 -27.89 -33.69 34.42
C LYS A 643 -26.51 -34.02 33.87
N CYS A 644 -26.16 -33.41 32.74
CA CYS A 644 -24.86 -33.65 32.14
C CYS A 644 -23.82 -32.73 32.78
N ALA A 645 -22.82 -33.33 33.42
CA ALA A 645 -21.77 -32.60 34.12
C ALA A 645 -21.07 -31.59 33.18
N ALA A 646 -21.01 -30.35 33.66
CA ALA A 646 -20.27 -29.25 33.09
C ALA A 646 -18.80 -29.63 32.86
N ASN A 647 -18.28 -29.37 31.66
CA ASN A 647 -16.85 -29.53 31.39
C ASN A 647 -16.20 -28.24 30.88
N ALA A 648 -15.11 -27.89 31.58
CA ALA A 648 -13.91 -27.11 31.25
C ALA A 648 -14.00 -25.71 30.61
N ILE A 649 -15.11 -25.30 30.01
CA ILE A 649 -15.27 -23.95 29.45
C ILE A 649 -16.69 -23.44 29.77
N HIS A 650 -16.85 -22.90 30.97
CA HIS A 650 -17.77 -21.81 31.29
C HIS A 650 -19.14 -21.73 30.57
N ASN A 651 -20.17 -22.36 31.14
CA ASN A 651 -21.54 -21.83 31.36
C ASN A 651 -22.47 -23.03 31.63
N SER A 652 -23.22 -23.02 32.73
CA SER A 652 -24.35 -23.96 32.90
C SER A 652 -25.39 -23.74 31.79
N GLU A 653 -26.30 -24.70 31.57
CA GLU A 653 -27.38 -24.53 30.60
C GLU A 653 -28.19 -23.24 30.86
N LEU A 654 -28.28 -22.83 32.12
CA LEU A 654 -28.90 -21.56 32.55
C LEU A 654 -28.13 -20.33 32.08
N TRP A 655 -26.80 -20.28 32.27
CA TRP A 655 -25.97 -19.14 31.80
C TRP A 655 -26.07 -18.94 30.30
N THR A 656 -26.12 -20.04 29.54
CA THR A 656 -26.24 -19.99 28.08
C THR A 656 -27.64 -19.50 27.66
N ALA A 657 -28.69 -19.97 28.32
CA ALA A 657 -30.06 -19.49 28.09
C ALA A 657 -30.20 -17.99 28.41
N LEU A 658 -29.65 -17.53 29.53
CA LEU A 658 -29.70 -16.13 29.96
C LEU A 658 -28.87 -15.21 29.04
N LYS A 659 -27.66 -15.60 28.61
CA LYS A 659 -26.86 -14.83 27.63
C LYS A 659 -27.56 -14.63 26.30
N LYS A 660 -28.37 -15.61 25.89
CA LYS A 660 -29.16 -15.58 24.65
C LYS A 660 -30.55 -14.95 24.81
N HIS A 661 -30.84 -14.36 25.97
CA HIS A 661 -32.14 -13.73 26.27
C HIS A 661 -33.33 -14.71 26.16
N ASN A 662 -33.10 -16.02 26.33
CA ASN A 662 -34.16 -17.03 26.25
C ASN A 662 -34.80 -17.25 27.62
N LEU A 663 -35.53 -16.24 28.11
CA LEU A 663 -36.15 -16.25 29.45
C LEU A 663 -37.14 -17.41 29.64
N GLY A 664 -37.79 -17.90 28.58
CA GLY A 664 -38.70 -19.05 28.64
C GLY A 664 -37.99 -20.40 28.80
N LEU A 665 -36.78 -20.56 28.26
CA LEU A 665 -35.92 -21.71 28.56
C LEU A 665 -35.29 -21.56 29.95
N ALA A 666 -34.79 -20.37 30.30
CA ALA A 666 -34.22 -20.09 31.61
C ALA A 666 -35.22 -20.36 32.76
N LYS A 667 -36.48 -19.91 32.60
CA LYS A 667 -37.56 -20.19 33.55
C LYS A 667 -37.80 -21.69 33.71
N ARG A 668 -37.91 -22.44 32.59
CA ARG A 668 -38.09 -23.90 32.65
C ARG A 668 -36.90 -24.61 33.29
N LEU A 669 -35.67 -24.15 33.05
CA LEU A 669 -34.47 -24.68 33.70
C LEU A 669 -34.52 -24.44 35.22
N LEU A 670 -34.92 -23.24 35.67
CA LEU A 670 -35.11 -22.93 37.09
C LEU A 670 -36.25 -23.77 37.71
N ASP A 671 -37.37 -23.94 37.00
CA ASP A 671 -38.50 -24.77 37.43
C ASP A 671 -38.10 -26.26 37.60
N HIS A 672 -37.09 -26.73 36.86
CA HIS A 672 -36.53 -28.08 36.98
C HIS A 672 -35.37 -28.18 38.00
N GLY A 673 -35.19 -27.15 38.83
CA GLY A 673 -34.29 -27.18 39.99
C GLY A 673 -32.84 -26.78 39.72
N VAL A 674 -32.57 -26.01 38.66
CA VAL A 674 -31.22 -25.42 38.43
C VAL A 674 -30.99 -24.24 39.38
N ASP A 675 -29.81 -24.18 40.01
CA ASP A 675 -29.42 -23.10 40.93
C ASP A 675 -29.27 -21.74 40.21
N VAL A 676 -29.93 -20.70 40.73
CA VAL A 676 -29.94 -19.32 40.19
C VAL A 676 -28.65 -18.55 40.49
N ASP A 677 -27.98 -18.86 41.60
CA ASP A 677 -26.73 -18.24 42.03
C ASP A 677 -25.51 -19.05 41.53
N ASN A 678 -25.71 -19.90 40.52
CA ASN A 678 -24.65 -20.73 39.97
C ASN A 678 -23.49 -19.87 39.44
N ARG A 679 -22.27 -20.30 39.77
CA ARG A 679 -21.05 -19.54 39.49
C ARG A 679 -20.40 -19.99 38.20
N ASN A 680 -19.81 -19.03 37.48
CA ASN A 680 -18.84 -19.35 36.43
C ASN A 680 -17.49 -19.75 37.07
N CYS A 681 -16.52 -20.27 36.30
CA CYS A 681 -15.17 -20.57 36.78
C CYS A 681 -14.30 -19.36 37.17
N GLU A 682 -14.80 -18.13 37.07
CA GLU A 682 -14.18 -16.93 37.66
C GLU A 682 -14.79 -16.64 39.06
N GLY A 683 -15.76 -17.44 39.50
CA GLY A 683 -16.48 -17.30 40.76
C GLY A 683 -17.63 -16.29 40.71
N GLU A 684 -17.91 -15.69 39.55
CA GLU A 684 -18.98 -14.69 39.38
C GLU A 684 -20.36 -15.35 39.30
N THR A 685 -21.37 -14.66 39.83
CA THR A 685 -22.78 -15.01 39.59
C THR A 685 -23.25 -14.37 38.28
N PHE A 686 -24.35 -14.88 37.71
CA PHE A 686 -24.91 -14.24 36.52
C PHE A 686 -25.38 -12.81 36.83
N LEU A 687 -25.91 -12.59 38.04
CA LEU A 687 -26.38 -11.28 38.52
C LEU A 687 -25.26 -10.23 38.54
N SER A 688 -24.07 -10.58 39.05
CA SER A 688 -22.90 -9.69 39.02
C SER A 688 -22.42 -9.43 37.59
N TYR A 689 -22.46 -10.44 36.71
CA TYR A 689 -22.08 -10.28 35.31
C TYR A 689 -23.00 -9.29 34.55
N ILE A 690 -24.32 -9.37 34.75
CA ILE A 690 -25.27 -8.48 34.06
C ILE A 690 -25.34 -7.08 34.66
N ALA A 691 -24.99 -6.90 35.95
CA ALA A 691 -24.87 -5.58 36.56
C ALA A 691 -23.92 -4.69 35.76
N ARG A 692 -22.78 -5.25 35.32
CA ARG A 692 -21.79 -4.61 34.44
C ARG A 692 -22.28 -4.40 33.01
N MET A 693 -23.20 -5.22 32.53
CA MET A 693 -23.72 -5.14 31.15
C MET A 693 -24.93 -4.21 31.01
N GLY A 694 -25.49 -3.68 32.11
CA GLY A 694 -26.62 -2.74 32.09
C GLY A 694 -27.95 -3.35 31.62
N LYS A 695 -28.14 -4.68 31.72
CA LYS A 695 -29.36 -5.36 31.25
C LYS A 695 -30.40 -5.53 32.36
N TRP A 696 -31.26 -4.51 32.52
CA TRP A 696 -32.21 -4.39 33.64
C TRP A 696 -33.32 -5.45 33.66
N ASP A 697 -33.79 -5.87 32.50
CA ASP A 697 -34.82 -6.90 32.34
C ASP A 697 -34.39 -8.25 32.92
N ILE A 698 -33.17 -8.69 32.62
CA ILE A 698 -32.59 -9.91 33.20
C ILE A 698 -32.26 -9.68 34.69
N PHE A 699 -31.84 -8.47 35.07
CA PHE A 699 -31.50 -8.14 36.45
C PHE A 699 -32.71 -8.27 37.38
N GLN A 700 -33.85 -7.70 36.95
CA GLN A 700 -35.14 -7.86 37.61
C GLN A 700 -35.59 -9.33 37.65
N PHE A 701 -35.45 -10.04 36.53
CA PHE A 701 -35.81 -11.47 36.46
C PHE A 701 -35.02 -12.30 37.50
N LEU A 702 -33.71 -12.10 37.61
CA LEU A 702 -32.88 -12.84 38.56
C LEU A 702 -33.17 -12.45 40.02
N LEU A 703 -33.41 -11.18 40.31
CA LEU A 703 -33.83 -10.75 41.65
C LEU A 703 -35.19 -11.36 42.04
N SER A 704 -36.15 -11.38 41.11
CA SER A 704 -37.46 -12.01 41.32
C SER A 704 -37.37 -13.53 41.50
N ALA A 705 -36.31 -14.15 40.95
CA ALA A 705 -35.99 -15.56 41.12
C ALA A 705 -35.16 -15.85 42.38
N GLY A 706 -34.86 -14.83 43.21
CA GLY A 706 -34.19 -14.98 44.51
C GLY A 706 -32.66 -14.84 44.49
N ALA A 707 -32.06 -14.25 43.45
CA ALA A 707 -30.61 -14.05 43.37
C ALA A 707 -30.08 -13.05 44.42
N LYS A 708 -28.90 -13.32 44.98
CA LYS A 708 -28.30 -12.51 46.08
C LYS A 708 -27.45 -11.34 45.59
N LEU A 709 -27.59 -10.16 46.22
CA LEU A 709 -26.96 -8.88 45.80
C LEU A 709 -25.50 -8.70 46.28
N ASP A 710 -25.15 -9.22 47.46
CA ASP A 710 -23.90 -8.87 48.18
C ASP A 710 -22.73 -9.86 47.96
N HIS A 711 -22.76 -10.64 46.90
CA HIS A 711 -21.71 -11.64 46.67
C HIS A 711 -20.41 -11.00 46.18
N VAL A 712 -19.39 -11.00 47.05
CA VAL A 712 -18.01 -10.65 46.72
C VAL A 712 -17.31 -11.89 46.17
N ALA A 713 -17.01 -11.92 44.86
CA ALA A 713 -16.05 -12.89 44.32
C ALA A 713 -14.65 -12.26 44.32
N HIS A 714 -13.61 -13.10 44.33
CA HIS A 714 -12.21 -12.70 44.49
C HIS A 714 -11.70 -11.68 43.44
N ASN A 715 -12.47 -11.39 42.37
CA ASN A 715 -12.16 -10.40 41.33
C ASN A 715 -13.38 -9.58 40.81
N SER A 716 -14.57 -9.67 41.42
CA SER A 716 -15.78 -9.02 40.87
C SER A 716 -16.31 -7.88 41.75
N LEU A 717 -16.48 -6.70 41.15
CA LEU A 717 -17.08 -5.52 41.77
C LEU A 717 -18.45 -5.86 42.35
N VAL A 718 -18.76 -5.35 43.55
CA VAL A 718 -20.11 -5.36 44.10
C VAL A 718 -21.04 -4.65 43.10
N PRO A 719 -22.27 -5.13 42.84
CA PRO A 719 -23.20 -4.47 41.93
C PRO A 719 -23.30 -2.95 42.19
N LEU A 720 -23.36 -2.54 43.47
CA LEU A 720 -23.32 -1.15 43.91
C LEU A 720 -22.11 -0.35 43.35
N LEU A 721 -20.92 -0.94 43.35
CA LEU A 721 -19.68 -0.33 42.88
C LEU A 721 -19.68 -0.14 41.34
N ALA A 722 -20.25 -1.09 40.59
CA ALA A 722 -20.40 -0.99 39.14
C ALA A 722 -21.37 0.14 38.72
N PHE A 723 -22.47 0.32 39.45
CA PHE A 723 -23.45 1.39 39.16
C PHE A 723 -22.96 2.80 39.56
N SER A 724 -21.98 2.89 40.46
CA SER A 724 -21.53 4.16 41.04
C SER A 724 -20.53 4.93 40.17
N PHE A 725 -19.76 4.26 39.30
CA PHE A 725 -18.54 4.87 38.71
C PHE A 725 -18.26 4.61 37.22
N GLU A 726 -19.11 3.91 36.47
CA GLU A 726 -18.76 3.59 35.08
C GLU A 726 -19.04 4.73 34.07
N ASN A 727 -17.95 5.41 33.68
CA ASN A 727 -17.68 5.82 32.30
C ASN A 727 -16.20 5.57 32.00
N ASN A 728 -15.93 4.72 31.00
CA ASN A 728 -14.64 4.35 30.37
C ASN A 728 -13.70 3.33 31.07
N TYR A 729 -13.55 2.18 30.39
CA TYR A 729 -12.48 1.17 30.39
C TYR A 729 -12.10 0.48 31.71
N TYR A 730 -12.87 -0.54 32.10
CA TYR A 730 -12.32 -1.73 32.76
C TYR A 730 -12.35 -2.90 31.78
N CYS A 731 -11.30 -3.03 30.98
CA CYS A 731 -11.02 -4.21 30.15
C CYS A 731 -9.66 -4.77 30.57
N HIS A 732 -9.68 -5.90 31.27
CA HIS A 732 -8.59 -6.87 31.42
C HIS A 732 -7.16 -6.39 31.20
N TRP A 733 -6.35 -6.21 32.26
CA TRP A 733 -4.91 -6.56 32.22
C TRP A 733 -4.37 -6.95 33.62
N GLN A 734 -3.89 -8.21 33.64
CA GLN A 734 -2.99 -8.97 34.52
C GLN A 734 -2.44 -8.40 35.85
N SER A 735 -2.56 -9.20 36.91
CA SER A 735 -1.48 -9.96 37.57
C SER A 735 -2.14 -10.81 38.68
N MET A 736 -2.00 -12.13 38.83
CA MET A 736 -0.77 -12.92 38.93
C MET A 736 0.34 -12.16 39.66
N GLY A 737 0.10 -11.88 40.94
CA GLY A 737 1.18 -11.77 41.91
C GLY A 737 1.82 -13.16 42.16
N PRO A 738 3.08 -13.21 42.59
CA PRO A 738 3.88 -14.43 42.63
C PRO A 738 3.52 -15.29 43.85
N GLU A 739 2.43 -16.05 43.78
CA GLU A 739 2.16 -17.11 44.78
C GLU A 739 1.33 -18.29 44.22
N ALA A 740 1.58 -18.68 42.97
CA ALA A 740 1.08 -19.95 42.42
C ALA A 740 2.18 -20.68 41.63
N THR A 741 3.21 -21.16 42.34
CA THR A 741 4.11 -22.19 41.81
C THR A 741 3.44 -23.55 41.83
N LYS A 742 3.55 -24.28 40.70
CA LYS A 742 3.04 -25.64 40.36
C LYS A 742 1.60 -25.58 39.80
N VAL A 743 1.31 -25.94 38.55
CA VAL A 743 1.60 -27.20 37.84
C VAL A 743 1.45 -27.00 36.31
N ASP A 744 2.34 -27.64 35.53
CA ASP A 744 2.34 -28.00 34.09
C ASP A 744 1.72 -27.06 33.03
N GLN A 745 2.54 -26.42 32.17
CA GLN A 745 3.06 -26.93 30.88
C GLN A 745 2.00 -27.32 29.83
N ASN A 746 2.08 -26.65 28.67
CA ASN A 746 1.34 -26.84 27.40
C ASN A 746 -0.06 -26.25 27.26
N ILE A 747 -0.17 -24.96 26.90
CA ILE A 747 -1.11 -24.53 25.81
C ILE A 747 -0.42 -23.46 24.95
N ARG A 748 -0.36 -23.74 23.65
CA ARG A 748 0.22 -22.89 22.59
C ARG A 748 -0.61 -21.63 22.37
N TRP A 749 0.11 -20.52 22.19
CA TRP A 749 -0.39 -19.22 21.78
C TRP A 749 -1.04 -19.31 20.39
N ASN A 750 -2.25 -18.75 20.23
CA ASN A 750 -2.98 -18.71 18.95
C ASN A 750 -3.13 -17.25 18.45
N PRO A 751 -2.44 -16.86 17.35
CA PRO A 751 -2.55 -15.53 16.74
C PRO A 751 -3.93 -15.19 16.15
N GLN A 752 -4.87 -16.14 16.07
CA GLN A 752 -6.22 -15.92 15.51
C GLN A 752 -7.21 -15.28 16.49
N ALA A 753 -6.90 -15.19 17.79
CA ALA A 753 -7.71 -14.42 18.74
C ALA A 753 -7.60 -12.90 18.51
N ILE A 754 -6.49 -12.45 17.90
CA ILE A 754 -6.26 -11.05 17.54
C ILE A 754 -7.04 -10.64 16.28
N MET A 755 -7.37 -11.59 15.40
CA MET A 755 -8.10 -11.31 14.16
C MET A 755 -9.63 -11.31 14.33
N ALA A 756 -10.16 -11.90 15.42
CA ALA A 756 -11.60 -11.91 15.71
C ALA A 756 -12.12 -10.59 16.33
N LEU A 757 -11.25 -9.75 16.89
CA LEU A 757 -11.59 -8.41 17.38
C LEU A 757 -11.57 -7.34 16.27
N SER A 758 -11.07 -7.68 15.07
CA SER A 758 -10.99 -6.78 13.92
C SER A 758 -12.24 -6.80 13.02
N MET A 759 -13.23 -7.67 13.28
CA MET A 759 -14.37 -7.87 12.38
C MET A 759 -15.72 -7.30 12.88
N CYS A 760 -15.73 -6.43 13.89
CA CYS A 760 -16.95 -5.73 14.32
C CYS A 760 -17.05 -4.25 13.88
N ALA A 761 -16.17 -3.77 13.01
CA ALA A 761 -16.21 -2.40 12.49
C ALA A 761 -16.15 -2.38 10.96
N THR A 762 -17.23 -2.79 10.30
CA THR A 762 -17.43 -2.55 8.86
C THR A 762 -18.85 -2.05 8.62
N ASN A 763 -19.00 -0.73 8.60
CA ASN A 763 -19.97 -0.02 7.76
C ASN A 763 -19.75 1.50 7.91
N VAL A 764 -18.90 2.09 7.07
CA VAL A 764 -19.12 3.33 6.31
C VAL A 764 -17.95 3.45 5.32
N GLN A 765 -18.26 3.50 4.02
CA GLN A 765 -17.27 3.68 2.95
C GLN A 765 -16.84 5.15 2.78
N LYS A 766 -15.57 5.32 2.40
CA LYS A 766 -14.96 6.39 1.57
C LYS A 766 -14.96 7.83 2.12
N LYS A 767 -13.78 8.26 2.57
CA LYS A 767 -12.97 9.33 1.93
C LYS A 767 -11.54 9.33 2.51
N HIS A 768 -10.56 9.23 1.62
CA HIS A 768 -9.15 9.50 1.91
C HIS A 768 -8.99 11.01 2.21
N TYR A 769 -8.52 11.36 3.40
CA TYR A 769 -7.73 12.57 3.65
C TYR A 769 -6.89 12.35 4.92
N GLU A 770 -5.58 12.52 4.77
CA GLU A 770 -4.57 12.83 5.80
C GLU A 770 -4.30 11.86 6.96
N ALA A 771 -3.19 11.13 6.81
CA ALA A 771 -2.45 10.44 7.87
C ALA A 771 -1.70 11.39 8.85
N LYS A 772 -2.30 12.53 9.25
CA LYS A 772 -1.71 13.47 10.23
C LYS A 772 -2.60 13.82 11.43
N THR A 773 -3.90 13.49 11.40
CA THR A 773 -4.86 13.75 12.50
C THR A 773 -5.04 12.58 13.47
N VAL A 774 -4.53 11.39 13.12
CA VAL A 774 -4.63 10.20 13.98
C VAL A 774 -3.58 10.19 15.10
N ILE A 775 -2.47 10.93 14.94
CA ILE A 775 -1.40 11.00 15.96
C ILE A 775 -1.73 11.97 17.11
N SER A 776 -2.54 13.02 16.89
CA SER A 776 -2.95 13.92 17.98
C SER A 776 -4.11 13.38 18.83
N THR A 777 -4.94 12.50 18.28
CA THR A 777 -6.08 11.90 19.01
C THR A 777 -5.64 10.70 19.88
N ILE A 778 -4.52 10.06 19.55
CA ILE A 778 -3.91 8.99 20.36
C ILE A 778 -3.20 9.55 21.59
N MET A 779 -2.75 10.81 21.57
CA MET A 779 -2.11 11.46 22.72
C MET A 779 -3.08 12.00 23.79
N THR A 780 -4.40 11.97 23.54
CA THR A 780 -5.43 12.36 24.51
C THR A 780 -6.04 11.20 25.30
N ALA A 781 -5.58 9.96 25.06
CA ALA A 781 -6.19 8.74 25.64
C ALA A 781 -5.33 8.04 26.72
N GLU A 782 -4.23 8.64 27.16
CA GLU A 782 -3.35 8.06 28.20
C GLU A 782 -3.53 8.78 29.55
N PHE A 783 -4.68 8.57 30.20
CA PHE A 783 -4.90 8.98 31.60
C PHE A 783 -4.81 7.85 32.65
N PRO A 784 -5.03 6.55 32.35
CA PRO A 784 -4.86 5.49 33.35
C PRO A 784 -3.40 5.06 33.59
N SER A 785 -2.50 5.29 32.62
CA SER A 785 -1.12 4.80 32.67
C SER A 785 -0.29 5.46 33.76
N ILE A 786 -0.58 6.71 34.13
CA ILE A 786 0.29 7.46 35.04
C ILE A 786 0.00 7.13 36.51
N LEU A 787 -1.25 6.85 36.88
CA LEU A 787 -1.58 6.39 38.24
C LEU A 787 -1.07 4.97 38.53
N ALA A 788 -1.01 4.09 37.52
CA ALA A 788 -0.44 2.76 37.65
C ALA A 788 1.10 2.79 37.80
N ILE A 789 1.78 3.73 37.14
CA ILE A 789 3.24 3.92 37.29
C ILE A 789 3.58 4.48 38.68
N LEU A 790 2.75 5.39 39.21
CA LEU A 790 2.94 6.03 40.52
C LEU A 790 2.69 5.11 41.74
N GLN A 791 2.14 3.90 41.55
CA GLN A 791 1.85 2.94 42.63
C GLN A 791 2.73 1.68 42.61
N SER A 792 3.70 1.58 41.70
CA SER A 792 4.70 0.49 41.78
C SER A 792 5.67 0.74 42.93
N GLU A 793 5.92 -0.28 43.77
CA GLU A 793 6.76 -0.19 44.98
C GLU A 793 8.18 0.34 44.69
N ASP A 794 8.67 0.19 43.46
CA ASP A 794 10.02 0.61 43.06
C ASP A 794 10.15 2.09 42.69
N TYR A 795 9.05 2.82 42.42
CA TYR A 795 9.10 4.24 42.04
C TYR A 795 8.90 5.23 43.20
N MET A 796 8.50 4.74 44.37
CA MET A 796 8.06 5.55 45.52
C MET A 796 9.05 5.55 46.70
N ARG A 797 10.35 5.36 46.44
CA ARG A 797 11.41 5.54 47.46
C ARG A 797 11.90 6.98 47.60
N ASP A 798 11.70 7.85 46.60
CA ASP A 798 12.09 9.25 46.65
C ASP A 798 10.91 10.19 46.35
N TRP A 799 10.33 10.75 47.41
CA TRP A 799 9.13 11.61 47.38
C TRP A 799 9.29 12.95 46.63
N LYS A 800 10.48 13.26 46.09
CA LYS A 800 10.75 14.50 45.34
C LYS A 800 10.15 14.50 43.93
N THR A 801 9.73 13.35 43.40
CA THR A 801 9.26 13.19 42.02
C THR A 801 7.87 12.54 41.93
N LEU A 802 7.01 12.76 42.92
CA LEU A 802 5.56 12.62 42.67
C LEU A 802 5.19 13.77 41.73
N ASP A 803 4.75 13.47 40.51
CA ASP A 803 4.33 14.51 39.55
C ASP A 803 2.97 15.08 39.98
N ILE A 804 3.01 15.86 41.06
CA ILE A 804 1.86 16.57 41.62
C ILE A 804 1.29 17.54 40.57
N ASP A 805 2.13 18.00 39.65
CA ASP A 805 1.72 18.81 38.50
C ASP A 805 0.73 18.05 37.60
N LEU A 806 0.83 16.72 37.52
CA LEU A 806 -0.09 15.88 36.74
C LEU A 806 -1.45 15.65 37.42
N LEU A 807 -1.46 15.33 38.73
CA LEU A 807 -2.72 15.26 39.50
C LEU A 807 -3.43 16.62 39.51
N GLN A 808 -2.66 17.71 39.54
CA GLN A 808 -3.19 19.06 39.36
C GLN A 808 -3.64 19.36 37.93
N ARG A 809 -2.97 18.88 36.87
CA ARG A 809 -3.43 19.06 35.48
C ARG A 809 -4.78 18.38 35.25
N VAL A 810 -5.02 17.21 35.87
CA VAL A 810 -6.32 16.52 35.88
C VAL A 810 -7.38 17.35 36.63
N GLY A 811 -7.07 17.85 37.83
CA GLY A 811 -8.01 18.68 38.61
C GLY A 811 -8.23 20.10 38.04
N ARG A 812 -7.21 20.69 37.39
CA ARG A 812 -7.26 22.01 36.73
C ARG A 812 -7.98 21.94 35.39
N GLN A 813 -7.89 20.86 34.61
CA GLN A 813 -8.72 20.69 33.40
C GLN A 813 -10.22 20.67 33.72
N VAL A 814 -10.60 20.19 34.90
CA VAL A 814 -12.00 20.17 35.37
C VAL A 814 -12.44 21.54 35.95
N SER A 815 -11.51 22.34 36.51
CA SER A 815 -11.82 23.64 37.15
C SER A 815 -11.53 24.90 36.31
N HIS A 816 -10.63 24.85 35.32
CA HIS A 816 -10.25 25.97 34.43
C HIS A 816 -11.13 26.10 33.18
N SER A 817 -12.29 25.46 33.12
CA SER A 817 -13.29 25.71 32.07
C SER A 817 -14.02 27.06 32.25
N ARG A 818 -13.31 28.14 32.63
CA ARG A 818 -13.88 29.49 32.69
C ARG A 818 -14.13 30.13 31.31
N ASP A 819 -13.75 29.48 30.23
CA ASP A 819 -14.11 29.86 28.85
C ASP A 819 -14.88 28.77 28.08
N LEU A 820 -15.49 27.83 28.79
CA LEU A 820 -16.60 27.06 28.22
C LEU A 820 -17.86 27.41 28.98
N LYS A 821 -18.72 28.15 28.28
CA LYS A 821 -20.13 28.39 28.51
C LYS A 821 -20.93 27.07 28.53
N TYR A 822 -20.51 26.13 29.37
CA TYR A 822 -21.02 24.78 29.54
C TYR A 822 -20.93 24.39 31.02
N ASN A 823 -21.50 25.22 31.89
CA ASN A 823 -22.05 24.76 33.16
C ASN A 823 -23.41 25.43 33.45
N SER A 824 -24.22 25.52 32.41
CA SER A 824 -25.66 25.66 32.51
C SER A 824 -26.23 24.85 31.36
N GLU A 825 -26.96 23.77 31.66
CA GLU A 825 -27.72 22.96 30.69
C GLU A 825 -26.93 21.97 29.82
N ILE A 826 -26.04 21.15 30.41
CA ILE A 826 -26.21 19.72 30.12
C ILE A 826 -27.29 19.27 31.09
N THR A 827 -28.55 19.38 30.66
CA THR A 827 -29.59 18.48 31.13
C THR A 827 -28.96 17.11 31.22
N LEU A 828 -28.87 16.57 32.44
CA LEU A 828 -28.60 15.17 32.68
C LEU A 828 -29.43 14.38 31.65
N GLY A 829 -28.81 13.96 30.55
CA GLY A 829 -29.45 13.05 29.62
C GLY A 829 -29.85 11.84 30.43
N ASP A 830 -31.01 11.25 30.13
CA ASP A 830 -31.71 10.24 30.94
C ASP A 830 -30.79 9.26 31.68
N PHE A 831 -29.65 8.87 31.10
CA PHE A 831 -28.59 8.08 31.73
C PHE A 831 -28.02 8.60 33.07
N GLY A 832 -27.76 9.90 33.23
CA GLY A 832 -27.19 10.44 34.48
C GLY A 832 -28.20 10.45 35.62
N ASN A 833 -29.44 10.84 35.32
CA ASN A 833 -30.56 10.79 36.26
C ASN A 833 -30.97 9.35 36.57
N GLN A 834 -31.03 8.47 35.57
CA GLN A 834 -31.38 7.07 35.75
C GLN A 834 -30.33 6.34 36.60
N ARG A 835 -29.03 6.62 36.44
CA ARG A 835 -27.98 6.05 37.31
C ARG A 835 -28.10 6.51 38.75
N LEU A 836 -28.33 7.80 38.99
CA LEU A 836 -28.54 8.30 40.35
C LEU A 836 -29.81 7.70 40.98
N LEU A 837 -30.91 7.57 40.21
CA LEU A 837 -32.14 6.88 40.62
C LEU A 837 -31.93 5.38 40.88
N THR A 838 -31.07 4.72 40.09
CA THR A 838 -30.74 3.29 40.24
C THR A 838 -29.86 3.09 41.46
N LEU A 839 -28.88 3.97 41.69
CA LEU A 839 -28.04 3.98 42.88
C LEU A 839 -28.89 4.23 44.14
N GLN A 840 -29.82 5.19 44.08
CA GLN A 840 -30.83 5.41 45.11
C GLN A 840 -31.70 4.17 45.36
N SER A 841 -32.12 3.47 44.31
CA SER A 841 -32.91 2.23 44.44
C SER A 841 -32.09 1.08 45.03
N LEU A 842 -30.82 0.94 44.68
CA LEU A 842 -29.94 -0.08 45.26
C LEU A 842 -29.68 0.20 46.74
N LEU A 843 -29.45 1.46 47.10
CA LEU A 843 -29.30 1.89 48.49
C LEU A 843 -30.62 1.72 49.29
N SER A 844 -31.79 1.81 48.65
CA SER A 844 -33.08 1.50 49.29
C SER A 844 -33.32 0.00 49.52
N TYR A 845 -32.62 -0.89 48.79
CA TYR A 845 -32.50 -2.32 49.11
C TYR A 845 -31.42 -2.62 50.16
N ASN A 846 -31.04 -1.63 50.98
CA ASN A 846 -30.09 -1.76 52.10
C ASN A 846 -28.66 -2.15 51.68
N ALA A 847 -28.24 -1.77 50.47
CA ALA A 847 -26.90 -2.03 49.97
C ALA A 847 -25.83 -1.33 50.85
N ASN A 848 -24.75 -2.06 51.16
CA ASN A 848 -23.71 -1.60 52.07
C ASN A 848 -22.83 -0.50 51.44
N THR A 849 -22.82 0.71 52.02
CA THR A 849 -22.02 1.88 51.59
C THR A 849 -20.54 1.81 52.01
N GLU A 850 -20.21 0.93 52.94
CA GLU A 850 -18.83 0.72 53.45
C GLU A 850 -18.07 -0.35 52.67
N VAL A 851 -18.63 -0.80 51.54
CA VAL A 851 -17.96 -1.70 50.61
C VAL A 851 -16.67 -1.06 50.12
N ARG A 852 -15.60 -1.86 50.10
CA ARG A 852 -14.29 -1.46 49.58
C ARG A 852 -14.02 -2.19 48.28
N ASP A 853 -13.28 -1.55 47.39
CA ASP A 853 -12.82 -2.20 46.16
C ASP A 853 -11.72 -3.25 46.45
N THR A 854 -11.22 -3.91 45.40
CA THR A 854 -10.15 -4.91 45.51
C THR A 854 -8.83 -4.34 46.02
N ARG A 855 -8.66 -3.00 46.03
CA ARG A 855 -7.52 -2.28 46.61
C ARG A 855 -7.78 -1.81 48.05
N GLY A 856 -8.98 -2.05 48.57
CA GLY A 856 -9.38 -1.66 49.91
C GLY A 856 -9.79 -0.19 50.03
N GLU A 857 -10.01 0.51 48.92
CA GLU A 857 -10.46 1.90 48.85
C GLU A 857 -11.99 1.98 49.06
N ALA A 858 -12.46 2.98 49.82
CA ALA A 858 -13.88 3.14 50.10
C ALA A 858 -14.62 3.91 49.00
N LEU A 859 -15.91 3.63 48.85
CA LEU A 859 -16.77 4.25 47.84
C LEU A 859 -16.77 5.79 47.90
N LEU A 860 -16.85 6.37 49.10
CA LEU A 860 -16.84 7.82 49.29
C LEU A 860 -15.52 8.45 48.80
N TRP A 861 -14.39 7.83 49.12
CA TRP A 861 -13.06 8.29 48.72
C TRP A 861 -12.96 8.36 47.18
N MET A 862 -13.44 7.32 46.50
CA MET A 862 -13.45 7.24 45.03
C MET A 862 -14.33 8.30 44.38
N ALA A 863 -15.47 8.63 44.99
CA ALA A 863 -16.36 9.66 44.50
C ALA A 863 -15.74 11.07 44.59
N VAL A 864 -14.96 11.33 45.64
CA VAL A 864 -14.23 12.60 45.82
C VAL A 864 -13.08 12.74 44.83
N CYS A 865 -12.29 11.69 44.60
CA CYS A 865 -11.21 11.69 43.60
C CYS A 865 -11.70 11.99 42.18
N ARG A 866 -12.97 11.66 41.87
CA ARG A 866 -13.59 11.86 40.55
C ARG A 866 -14.50 13.10 40.46
N ALA A 867 -14.53 13.95 41.49
CA ALA A 867 -15.37 15.16 41.54
C ALA A 867 -16.90 14.91 41.37
N HIS A 868 -17.41 13.73 41.73
CA HIS A 868 -18.85 13.40 41.58
C HIS A 868 -19.68 13.89 42.78
N ARG A 869 -19.93 15.19 42.85
CA ARG A 869 -20.62 15.84 43.98
C ARG A 869 -21.94 15.16 44.40
N ASP A 870 -22.81 14.80 43.45
CA ASP A 870 -24.13 14.22 43.78
C ASP A 870 -24.02 12.80 44.33
N VAL A 871 -23.02 12.03 43.89
CA VAL A 871 -22.72 10.69 44.44
C VAL A 871 -22.07 10.80 45.82
N VAL A 872 -21.15 11.76 46.01
CA VAL A 872 -20.58 12.10 47.33
C VAL A 872 -21.71 12.46 48.30
N LYS A 873 -22.65 13.31 47.87
CA LYS A 873 -23.82 13.70 48.66
C LYS A 873 -24.68 12.49 49.00
N LEU A 874 -25.01 11.65 48.01
CA LEU A 874 -25.85 10.48 48.21
C LEU A 874 -25.23 9.47 49.19
N PHE A 875 -23.93 9.20 49.08
CA PHE A 875 -23.23 8.31 50.01
C PHE A 875 -23.19 8.88 51.43
N LEU A 876 -22.93 10.17 51.60
CA LEU A 876 -22.95 10.82 52.92
C LEU A 876 -24.36 10.87 53.54
N GLU A 877 -25.41 10.96 52.72
CA GLU A 877 -26.81 10.84 53.18
C GLU A 877 -27.18 9.41 53.62
N HIS A 878 -26.53 8.40 53.04
CA HIS A 878 -26.71 6.98 53.38
C HIS A 878 -25.63 6.45 54.34
N GLY A 879 -25.03 7.34 55.14
CA GLY A 879 -24.20 6.98 56.29
C GLY A 879 -22.75 6.58 55.96
N ALA A 880 -22.22 6.92 54.78
CA ALA A 880 -20.82 6.67 54.47
C ALA A 880 -19.88 7.47 55.41
N ASP A 881 -18.80 6.84 55.86
CA ASP A 881 -17.81 7.47 56.75
C ASP A 881 -17.08 8.65 56.08
N VAL A 882 -17.41 9.88 56.49
CA VAL A 882 -16.80 11.14 56.01
C VAL A 882 -15.29 11.20 56.25
N GLU A 883 -14.81 10.44 57.22
CA GLU A 883 -13.42 10.37 57.66
C GLU A 883 -12.68 9.18 57.04
N VAL A 884 -13.20 8.59 55.97
CA VAL A 884 -12.55 7.44 55.35
C VAL A 884 -11.22 7.80 54.69
N ALA A 885 -10.12 7.36 55.29
CA ALA A 885 -8.78 7.58 54.76
C ALA A 885 -8.31 6.45 53.85
N ASP A 886 -7.50 6.79 52.86
CA ASP A 886 -6.77 5.79 52.10
C ASP A 886 -5.76 5.05 53.00
N LYS A 887 -5.51 3.78 52.67
CA LYS A 887 -4.63 2.92 53.49
C LYS A 887 -3.15 3.27 53.34
N ILE A 888 -2.76 3.96 52.28
CA ILE A 888 -1.35 4.14 51.91
C ILE A 888 -0.79 5.41 52.54
N TYR A 889 -1.54 6.51 52.48
CA TYR A 889 -1.07 7.83 52.90
C TYR A 889 -1.90 8.46 54.01
N GLY A 890 -3.01 7.84 54.42
CA GLY A 890 -3.89 8.37 55.45
C GLY A 890 -4.60 9.66 55.03
N MET A 891 -4.76 9.90 53.74
CA MET A 891 -5.42 11.07 53.17
C MET A 891 -6.94 10.93 53.33
N SER A 892 -7.55 11.88 54.02
CA SER A 892 -9.01 11.97 54.14
C SER A 892 -9.63 12.51 52.85
N PRO A 893 -10.95 12.34 52.64
CA PRO A 893 -11.63 12.89 51.47
C PRO A 893 -11.49 14.43 51.42
N LEU A 894 -11.51 15.10 52.58
CA LEU A 894 -11.30 16.55 52.68
C LEU A 894 -9.88 16.96 52.28
N TRP A 895 -8.87 16.17 52.66
CA TRP A 895 -7.49 16.41 52.27
C TRP A 895 -7.32 16.32 50.75
N VAL A 896 -7.92 15.31 50.11
CA VAL A 896 -7.88 15.13 48.65
C VAL A 896 -8.63 16.26 47.93
N ALA A 897 -9.81 16.64 48.44
CA ALA A 897 -10.57 17.76 47.88
C ALA A 897 -9.80 19.09 47.97
N ALA A 898 -9.06 19.31 49.06
CA ALA A 898 -8.20 20.47 49.26
C ALA A 898 -6.96 20.48 48.34
N LEU A 899 -6.34 19.32 48.11
CA LEU A 899 -5.25 19.15 47.14
C LEU A 899 -5.70 19.50 45.71
N LEU A 900 -6.90 19.07 45.33
CA LEU A 900 -7.44 19.22 43.96
C LEU A 900 -8.22 20.52 43.75
N GLY A 901 -8.54 21.26 44.82
CA GLY A 901 -9.27 22.52 44.75
C GLY A 901 -10.78 22.38 44.52
N PHE A 902 -11.39 21.26 44.89
CA PHE A 902 -12.83 20.99 44.65
C PHE A 902 -13.73 21.71 45.67
N HIS A 903 -13.92 23.01 45.46
CA HIS A 903 -14.68 23.92 46.34
C HIS A 903 -16.02 23.35 46.84
N ASP A 904 -16.89 22.88 45.95
CA ASP A 904 -18.23 22.40 46.31
C ASP A 904 -18.22 21.10 47.13
N ILE A 905 -17.18 20.28 46.93
CA ILE A 905 -16.99 19.02 47.68
C ILE A 905 -16.35 19.32 49.03
N ILE A 906 -15.43 20.29 49.12
CA ILE A 906 -14.89 20.78 50.40
C ILE A 906 -16.04 21.27 51.29
N LEU A 907 -16.94 22.10 50.75
CA LEU A 907 -18.11 22.58 51.50
C LEU A 907 -19.01 21.42 51.95
N LEU A 908 -19.34 20.50 51.04
CA LEU A 908 -20.19 19.35 51.36
C LEU A 908 -19.58 18.44 52.44
N LEU A 909 -18.27 18.22 52.41
CA LEU A 909 -17.56 17.42 53.41
C LEU A 909 -17.52 18.13 54.78
N LEU A 910 -17.26 19.45 54.80
CA LEU A 910 -17.27 20.25 56.02
C LEU A 910 -18.67 20.32 56.65
N GLU A 911 -19.73 20.49 55.84
CA GLU A 911 -21.13 20.41 56.29
C GLU A 911 -21.46 19.05 56.93
N LYS A 912 -20.82 17.98 56.48
CA LYS A 912 -20.97 16.62 57.02
C LYS A 912 -19.98 16.31 58.15
N GLY A 913 -19.29 17.32 58.68
CA GLY A 913 -18.46 17.22 59.88
C GLY A 913 -17.03 16.73 59.62
N ALA A 914 -16.51 16.86 58.40
CA ALA A 914 -15.13 16.49 58.09
C ALA A 914 -14.11 17.29 58.94
N ASN A 915 -13.13 16.59 59.51
CA ASN A 915 -12.11 17.18 60.35
C ASN A 915 -11.04 17.89 59.50
N MET A 916 -11.13 19.22 59.50
CA MET A 916 -10.22 20.13 58.78
C MET A 916 -8.77 20.11 59.29
N GLU A 917 -8.53 19.62 60.50
CA GLU A 917 -7.20 19.47 61.09
C GLU A 917 -6.66 18.05 60.98
N ARG A 918 -7.38 17.15 60.29
CA ARG A 918 -6.93 15.78 60.10
C ARG A 918 -5.63 15.76 59.31
N ARG A 919 -4.64 15.10 59.90
CA ARG A 919 -3.32 14.94 59.32
C ARG A 919 -3.22 13.66 58.52
N CYS A 920 -2.65 13.74 57.32
CA CYS A 920 -2.19 12.54 56.61
C CYS A 920 -0.94 11.95 57.28
N LEU A 921 -0.42 10.83 56.80
CA LEU A 921 0.77 10.18 57.38
C LEU A 921 2.05 11.03 57.32
N LYS A 922 2.11 12.08 56.48
CA LYS A 922 3.18 13.10 56.49
C LYS A 922 2.91 14.27 57.46
N ALA A 923 1.93 14.12 58.33
CA ALA A 923 1.49 15.13 59.28
C ALA A 923 0.97 16.45 58.66
N GLN A 924 0.61 16.47 57.37
CA GLN A 924 0.05 17.64 56.68
C GLN A 924 -1.47 17.71 56.85
N THR A 925 -2.01 18.91 57.08
CA THR A 925 -3.45 19.20 57.09
C THR A 925 -3.97 19.56 55.69
N PRO A 926 -5.29 19.50 55.43
CA PRO A 926 -5.93 20.05 54.24
C PRO A 926 -5.48 21.48 53.89
N LEU A 927 -5.28 22.35 54.89
CA LEU A 927 -4.79 23.72 54.67
C LEU A 927 -3.33 23.75 54.23
N CYS A 928 -2.46 22.94 54.85
CA CYS A 928 -1.05 22.83 54.42
C CYS A 928 -0.94 22.42 52.95
N VAL A 929 -1.70 21.40 52.53
CA VAL A 929 -1.64 20.91 51.14
C VAL A 929 -2.25 21.92 50.17
N ALA A 930 -3.36 22.58 50.51
CA ALA A 930 -3.94 23.64 49.68
C ALA A 930 -2.97 24.82 49.49
N ALA A 931 -2.23 25.18 50.54
CA ALA A 931 -1.24 26.24 50.51
C ALA A 931 0.02 25.88 49.72
N GLU A 932 0.55 24.67 49.92
CA GLU A 932 1.67 24.12 49.14
C GLU A 932 1.36 24.07 47.64
N LYS A 933 0.08 23.91 47.28
CA LYS A 933 -0.40 23.77 45.90
C LYS A 933 -0.97 25.03 45.26
N GLY A 934 -1.10 26.11 46.03
CA GLY A 934 -1.60 27.38 45.52
C GLY A 934 -3.11 27.39 45.23
N CYS A 935 -3.88 26.48 45.83
CA CYS A 935 -5.33 26.36 45.63
C CYS A 935 -6.08 27.45 46.40
N LYS A 936 -6.13 28.66 45.83
CA LYS A 936 -6.68 29.87 46.45
C LYS A 936 -8.07 29.67 47.06
N GLU A 937 -9.01 29.12 46.30
CA GLU A 937 -10.40 28.94 46.73
C GLU A 937 -10.52 27.92 47.87
N ALA A 938 -9.71 26.86 47.85
CA ALA A 938 -9.65 25.87 48.93
C ALA A 938 -9.06 26.49 50.21
N VAL A 939 -7.99 27.29 50.09
CA VAL A 939 -7.39 28.03 51.21
C VAL A 939 -8.43 28.97 51.82
N GLN A 940 -9.15 29.75 51.01
CA GLN A 940 -10.16 30.68 51.50
C GLN A 940 -11.30 29.97 52.24
N VAL A 941 -11.81 28.86 51.71
CA VAL A 941 -12.89 28.10 52.37
C VAL A 941 -12.42 27.49 53.68
N LEU A 942 -11.25 26.86 53.70
CA LEU A 942 -10.72 26.23 54.90
C LEU A 942 -10.47 27.27 56.00
N LEU A 943 -9.94 28.45 55.65
CA LEU A 943 -9.75 29.56 56.61
C LEU A 943 -11.07 30.13 57.11
N ALA A 944 -12.06 30.29 56.21
CA ALA A 944 -13.39 30.76 56.61
C ALA A 944 -14.08 29.80 57.60
N HIS A 945 -13.73 28.51 57.56
CA HIS A 945 -14.21 27.49 58.50
C HIS A 945 -13.29 27.32 59.72
N GLY A 946 -12.26 28.15 59.87
CA GLY A 946 -11.40 28.21 61.06
C GLY A 946 -10.20 27.27 61.06
N ALA A 947 -9.70 26.85 59.89
CA ALA A 947 -8.49 26.02 59.81
C ALA A 947 -7.27 26.74 60.41
N ASP A 948 -6.44 26.00 61.13
CA ASP A 948 -5.28 26.55 61.86
C ASP A 948 -4.19 27.02 60.88
N LEU A 949 -4.07 28.34 60.76
CA LEU A 949 -3.06 29.05 59.96
C LEU A 949 -1.62 28.68 60.31
N PHE A 950 -1.38 28.20 61.54
CA PHE A 950 -0.06 27.86 62.06
C PHE A 950 0.16 26.35 62.18
N ALA A 951 -0.73 25.53 61.60
CA ALA A 951 -0.60 24.09 61.60
C ALA A 951 0.72 23.66 60.93
N LYS A 952 1.63 23.07 61.70
CA LYS A 952 2.93 22.62 61.18
C LYS A 952 2.82 21.26 60.50
N ASP A 953 3.41 21.12 59.31
CA ASP A 953 3.58 19.83 58.65
C ASP A 953 4.63 18.94 59.36
N GLY A 954 4.87 17.73 58.82
CA GLY A 954 5.87 16.80 59.37
C GLY A 954 7.31 17.30 59.29
N GLN A 955 7.57 18.40 58.59
CA GLN A 955 8.87 19.08 58.51
C GLN A 955 8.90 20.35 59.37
N GLY A 956 7.83 20.65 60.10
CA GLY A 956 7.72 21.82 60.97
C GLY A 956 7.30 23.12 60.28
N ARG A 957 6.94 23.07 59.00
CA ARG A 957 6.60 24.24 58.18
C ARG A 957 5.13 24.60 58.28
N VAL A 958 4.82 25.89 58.28
CA VAL A 958 3.43 26.40 58.29
C VAL A 958 2.89 26.63 56.86
N PRO A 959 1.56 26.68 56.64
CA PRO A 959 0.96 26.93 55.32
C PRO A 959 1.56 28.13 54.58
N LEU A 960 1.85 29.23 55.29
CA LEU A 960 2.46 30.42 54.69
C LEU A 960 3.86 30.15 54.15
N GLU A 961 4.68 29.37 54.85
CA GLU A 961 6.03 28.99 54.41
C GLU A 961 5.94 28.07 53.18
N LEU A 962 5.02 27.10 53.18
CA LEU A 962 4.77 26.21 52.04
C LEU A 962 4.36 27.00 50.79
N ALA A 963 3.49 28.00 50.93
CA ALA A 963 3.07 28.85 49.81
C ALA A 963 4.22 29.75 49.29
N ARG A 964 5.10 30.23 50.17
CA ARG A 964 6.27 31.05 49.81
C ARG A 964 7.34 30.22 49.10
N GLU A 965 7.67 29.05 49.63
CA GLU A 965 8.66 28.13 49.06
C GLU A 965 8.27 27.69 47.64
N ASN A 966 6.97 27.49 47.38
CA ASN A 966 6.45 27.10 46.08
C ASN A 966 6.02 28.30 45.18
N GLY A 967 6.28 29.55 45.60
CA GLY A 967 6.08 30.74 44.77
C GLY A 967 4.61 31.14 44.52
N HIS A 968 3.66 30.69 45.33
CA HIS A 968 2.23 30.94 45.16
C HIS A 968 1.80 32.30 45.73
N GLN A 969 2.16 33.39 45.05
CA GLN A 969 1.98 34.76 45.54
C GLN A 969 0.55 35.13 45.98
N ASP A 970 -0.48 34.63 45.29
CA ASP A 970 -1.87 34.92 45.66
C ASP A 970 -2.29 34.27 46.98
N VAL A 971 -1.83 33.04 47.23
CA VAL A 971 -2.04 32.35 48.51
C VAL A 971 -1.19 32.96 49.60
N VAL A 972 0.05 33.37 49.31
CA VAL A 972 0.90 34.11 50.26
C VAL A 972 0.22 35.39 50.70
N ARG A 973 -0.41 36.15 49.79
CA ARG A 973 -1.18 37.35 50.14
C ARG A 973 -2.34 37.03 51.06
N ILE A 974 -3.09 35.96 50.81
CA ILE A 974 -4.23 35.56 51.66
C ILE A 974 -3.76 35.17 53.06
N LEU A 975 -2.73 34.33 53.14
CA LEU A 975 -2.17 33.84 54.40
C LEU A 975 -1.33 34.88 55.16
N SER A 976 -0.92 35.99 54.53
CA SER A 976 -0.20 37.10 55.19
C SER A 976 -1.13 38.23 55.66
N CYS A 977 -2.34 38.30 55.11
CA CYS A 977 -3.35 39.32 55.42
C CYS A 977 -4.47 38.82 56.36
N THR A 978 -4.42 37.54 56.75
CA THR A 978 -5.27 36.91 57.78
C THR A 978 -4.49 36.83 59.08
#